data_AF-A0A3M7MQP0-F1
#
_entry.id   AF-A0A3M7MQP0-F1
#
_cell.length_a   1.000
_cell.length_b   1.000
_cell.length_c   1.000
_cell.angle_alpha   90.00
_cell.angle_beta   90.00
_cell.angle_gamma   90.00
#
_symmetry.space_group_name_H-M   'P 1'
#
loop_
_entity.id
_entity.type
_entity.pdbx_description
1 polymer ?
#
loop_
_entity_poly.entity_id
_entity_poly.type
_entity_poly.pdbx_seq_one_letter_code
_entity_poly.pdbx_strand_id
1 'polypeptide(L)'
;MNLNVQTYKGKQYLTFWTGRQAGTSGAGEYKMVNESYQPVHTIRPVGDNLAGDLHEFKITDQGTALITIYNKTRMDMRDLGRSERAWVLDSIFQEIDIETNKLIFQWRASDHYNASETMEANPIAGYISRWPFDFFHINSVEKDYKGNYLISSRHMHTLTYIDGQTGSIIWILGGKRNMFKDISGGLAIDFSWQHDARWVSRKNGTISLFDNQQAGVFHTSGPFSRGLLLQIDETNRTAKLLQHYESLQHALSPSQGSMQVLPETGNVFIGWGHSAAFSEFSADGTLLCESHFGPSLLNWWGRAVSYRAFKSKQWVGSPLTKPDVAIDGERLSVSWNGATRVRGWQLEGQTPEETEFQVLEVLMKEGFEETFVLANQGDLVRYRVAALNEELQVFQYSDEIEKSISSEDQFHQAVKSTPSSSLIVVYFHTPWAAPCEQMTSILTALASTYPSASPSSPVFLSVNAEELPEISESFDVTAVPFLALVRDGKTVETVSGSDAAKVRAAVERHASASSSTGKAAIAPQLNVTPRPATESSAAATAPPTTNGQKVPNGSGAASNSKEELHARLASLVKAAPVMLFMKGTPNAPQCGFSRQLVGILRERQVKYGFFNILADDDVRQGLKEFSDWPTFPQLYTNGELVGGLDIVREELESDPDFFKPFTAELSAET
;
A
#
# COMPACT_ATOMS: atom_id res chain seq x y z
N MET A 1 0.76 5.17 10.69
CA MET A 1 0.44 6.61 10.87
C MET A 1 1.57 7.28 11.64
N ASN A 2 1.59 8.62 11.67
CA ASN A 2 2.62 9.42 12.37
C ASN A 2 4.06 9.03 11.99
N LEU A 3 4.32 8.92 10.67
CA LEU A 3 5.65 8.61 10.17
C LEU A 3 6.59 9.80 10.40
N ASN A 4 7.75 9.56 11.02
CA ASN A 4 8.74 10.60 11.26
C ASN A 4 10.17 10.04 11.26
N VAL A 5 11.15 10.90 10.98
CA VAL A 5 12.58 10.62 11.15
C VAL A 5 12.99 11.15 12.52
N GLN A 6 13.50 10.28 13.39
CA GLN A 6 13.90 10.66 14.74
C GLN A 6 15.28 10.10 15.08
N THR A 7 16.04 10.86 15.87
CA THR A 7 17.37 10.47 16.31
C THR A 7 17.30 9.68 17.61
N TYR A 8 17.99 8.56 17.68
CA TYR A 8 18.16 7.76 18.89
C TYR A 8 19.61 7.28 18.99
N LYS A 9 20.29 7.59 20.10
CA LYS A 9 21.71 7.27 20.34
C LYS A 9 22.63 7.64 19.16
N GLY A 10 22.41 8.82 18.57
CA GLY A 10 23.20 9.36 17.46
C GLY A 10 22.91 8.75 16.08
N LYS A 11 21.94 7.83 15.96
CA LYS A 11 21.50 7.24 14.69
C LYS A 11 20.10 7.69 14.33
N GLN A 12 19.81 7.76 13.03
CA GLN A 12 18.48 8.09 12.53
C GLN A 12 17.62 6.83 12.41
N TYR A 13 16.35 6.97 12.76
CA TYR A 13 15.35 5.93 12.63
C TYR A 13 14.09 6.49 11.96
N LEU A 14 13.49 5.69 11.08
CA LEU A 14 12.09 5.92 10.72
C LEU A 14 11.22 5.35 11.83
N THR A 15 10.27 6.16 12.26
CA THR A 15 9.38 5.87 13.38
C THR A 15 7.95 6.01 12.93
N PHE A 16 7.08 5.07 13.31
CA PHE A 16 5.67 5.13 12.95
C PHE A 16 4.82 4.26 13.88
N TRP A 17 3.54 4.59 13.95
CA TRP A 17 2.52 3.75 14.59
C TRP A 17 1.91 2.76 13.60
N THR A 18 1.67 1.54 14.07
CA THR A 18 0.93 0.48 13.36
C THR A 18 -0.11 -0.15 14.27
N GLY A 19 -1.30 -0.44 13.74
CA GLY A 19 -2.40 -1.02 14.51
C GLY A 19 -3.76 -0.79 13.87
N ARG A 20 -4.82 -1.00 14.65
CA ARG A 20 -6.19 -0.79 14.22
C ARG A 20 -6.66 0.60 14.62
N GLN A 21 -7.13 1.37 13.64
CA GLN A 21 -7.84 2.61 13.91
C GLN A 21 -9.31 2.33 14.25
N ALA A 22 -9.82 2.96 15.30
CA ALA A 22 -11.20 2.91 15.72
C ALA A 22 -11.71 4.33 15.96
N GLY A 23 -12.30 4.93 14.92
CA GLY A 23 -12.75 6.33 14.95
C GLY A 23 -11.58 7.29 15.18
N THR A 24 -11.67 8.07 16.26
CA THR A 24 -10.69 9.05 16.71
C THR A 24 -9.58 8.48 17.59
N SER A 25 -9.48 7.15 17.72
CA SER A 25 -8.50 6.47 18.57
C SER A 25 -7.78 5.35 17.82
N GLY A 26 -6.53 5.08 18.20
CA GLY A 26 -5.77 3.91 17.75
C GLY A 26 -5.64 2.84 18.84
N ALA A 27 -5.60 1.58 18.42
CA ALA A 27 -5.11 0.48 19.25
C ALA A 27 -3.98 -0.24 18.50
N GLY A 28 -2.73 0.02 18.90
CA GLY A 28 -1.55 -0.46 18.19
C GLY A 28 -0.26 -0.37 18.99
N GLU A 29 0.84 -0.31 18.25
CA GLU A 29 2.21 -0.26 18.74
C GLU A 29 3.07 0.63 17.84
N TYR A 30 4.25 1.00 18.34
CA TYR A 30 5.16 1.89 17.63
C TYR A 30 6.40 1.15 17.16
N LYS A 31 6.83 1.41 15.94
CA LYS A 31 7.97 0.78 15.30
C LYS A 31 9.08 1.80 15.10
N MET A 32 10.31 1.36 15.30
CA MET A 32 11.52 2.04 14.85
C MET A 32 12.22 1.13 13.85
N VAL A 33 12.49 1.62 12.65
CA VAL A 33 13.23 0.90 11.61
C VAL A 33 14.52 1.64 11.25
N ASN A 34 15.58 0.90 10.95
CA ASN A 34 16.88 1.44 10.54
C ASN A 34 16.90 1.83 9.05
N GLU A 35 18.04 2.36 8.57
CA GLU A 35 18.26 2.74 7.17
C GLU A 35 17.95 1.63 6.14
N SER A 36 18.04 0.37 6.54
CA SER A 36 17.70 -0.79 5.72
C SER A 36 16.26 -1.26 5.89
N TYR A 37 15.40 -0.43 6.51
CA TYR A 37 13.98 -0.69 6.77
C TYR A 37 13.72 -1.90 7.67
N GLN A 38 14.72 -2.37 8.41
CA GLN A 38 14.56 -3.46 9.36
C GLN A 38 14.08 -2.93 10.71
N PRO A 39 13.10 -3.59 11.37
CA PRO A 39 12.64 -3.21 12.69
C PRO A 39 13.74 -3.42 13.73
N VAL A 40 14.04 -2.36 14.49
CA VAL A 40 15.04 -2.37 15.56
C VAL A 40 14.37 -2.37 16.94
N HIS A 41 13.35 -1.53 17.11
CA HIS A 41 12.58 -1.47 18.36
C HIS A 41 11.09 -1.53 18.06
N THR A 42 10.35 -2.14 18.99
CA THR A 42 8.88 -2.07 19.07
C THR A 42 8.49 -1.60 20.45
N ILE A 43 7.84 -0.44 20.53
CA ILE A 43 7.43 0.19 21.78
C ILE A 43 5.94 -0.09 21.97
N ARG A 44 5.57 -0.49 23.18
CA ARG A 44 4.19 -0.72 23.61
C ARG A 44 3.95 -0.02 24.94
N PRO A 45 2.71 0.42 25.21
CA PRO A 45 2.33 0.87 26.54
C PRO A 45 2.64 -0.15 27.62
N VAL A 46 2.97 0.34 28.81
CA VAL A 46 3.15 -0.47 30.01
C VAL A 46 1.87 -0.43 30.84
N GLY A 47 1.31 -1.60 31.14
CA GLY A 47 0.08 -1.74 31.93
C GLY A 47 -0.93 -2.68 31.28
N ASP A 48 -1.86 -3.17 32.08
CA ASP A 48 -2.83 -4.18 31.63
C ASP A 48 -3.83 -3.60 30.62
N ASN A 49 -4.04 -4.33 29.52
CA ASN A 49 -5.02 -4.02 28.48
C ASN A 49 -4.87 -2.63 27.85
N LEU A 50 -3.66 -2.07 27.83
CA LEU A 50 -3.36 -0.81 27.14
C LEU A 50 -2.85 -1.06 25.73
N ALA A 51 -3.22 -0.19 24.81
CA ALA A 51 -2.74 -0.18 23.43
C ALA A 51 -2.29 1.23 23.06
N GLY A 52 -1.22 1.33 22.27
CA GLY A 52 -0.66 2.60 21.85
C GLY A 52 -1.63 3.28 20.89
N ASP A 53 -1.88 4.55 21.11
CA ASP A 53 -2.73 5.37 20.28
C ASP A 53 -1.92 6.01 19.12
N LEU A 54 -2.61 6.34 18.03
CA LEU A 54 -1.97 6.76 16.78
C LEU A 54 -1.37 8.18 16.82
N HIS A 55 -1.71 9.01 17.82
CA HIS A 55 -1.49 10.44 17.74
C HIS A 55 -0.05 10.88 18.00
N GLU A 56 0.65 10.24 18.93
CA GLU A 56 2.02 10.63 19.27
C GLU A 56 3.00 9.46 19.42
N PHE A 57 4.18 9.65 18.82
CA PHE A 57 5.38 8.89 19.11
C PHE A 57 6.60 9.80 18.98
N LYS A 58 7.18 10.20 20.11
CA LYS A 58 8.32 11.12 20.15
C LYS A 58 9.46 10.51 20.95
N ILE A 59 10.65 10.49 20.38
CA ILE A 59 11.89 10.12 21.09
C ILE A 59 12.42 11.38 21.78
N THR A 60 12.74 11.26 23.07
CA THR A 60 13.36 12.32 23.86
C THR A 60 14.88 12.33 23.68
N ASP A 61 15.51 13.44 24.06
CA ASP A 61 16.97 13.55 24.07
C ASP A 61 17.63 12.56 25.04
N GLN A 62 16.89 12.04 26.03
CA GLN A 62 17.36 11.00 26.95
C GLN A 62 17.25 9.57 26.38
N GLY A 63 16.73 9.41 25.16
CA GLY A 63 16.54 8.09 24.55
C GLY A 63 15.31 7.34 25.08
N THR A 64 14.30 8.07 25.55
CA THR A 64 13.02 7.51 26.00
C THR A 64 11.93 7.80 24.96
N ALA A 65 10.83 7.06 25.00
CA ALA A 65 9.70 7.20 24.09
C ALA A 65 8.52 7.83 24.81
N LEU A 66 7.98 8.91 24.25
CA LEU A 66 6.68 9.48 24.61
C LEU A 66 5.62 8.92 23.68
N ILE A 67 4.57 8.35 24.26
CA ILE A 67 3.47 7.73 23.53
C ILE A 67 2.12 8.13 24.12
N THR A 68 1.09 8.21 23.28
CA THR A 68 -0.30 8.43 23.72
C THR A 68 -1.06 7.13 23.85
N ILE A 69 -2.05 7.11 24.73
CA ILE A 69 -2.88 5.94 25.02
C ILE A 69 -4.30 6.44 25.27
N TYR A 70 -5.27 5.69 24.77
CA TYR A 70 -6.66 5.82 25.19
C TYR A 70 -7.07 4.67 26.09
N ASN A 71 -7.66 5.01 27.23
CA ASN A 71 -8.20 4.04 28.17
C ASN A 71 -9.69 4.26 28.41
N LYS A 72 -10.50 3.22 28.22
CA LYS A 72 -11.94 3.29 28.45
C LYS A 72 -12.23 3.13 29.94
N THR A 73 -12.79 4.17 30.55
CA THR A 73 -13.11 4.17 31.98
C THR A 73 -14.45 4.84 32.27
N ARG A 74 -14.79 5.01 33.54
CA ARG A 74 -15.98 5.69 34.01
C ARG A 74 -15.61 6.98 34.73
N MET A 75 -16.40 8.03 34.51
CA MET A 75 -16.24 9.34 35.15
C MET A 75 -17.62 9.93 35.51
N ASP A 76 -17.68 10.75 36.55
CA ASP A 76 -18.86 11.56 36.85
C ASP A 76 -19.01 12.68 35.82
N MET A 77 -20.13 12.68 35.10
CA MET A 77 -20.44 13.67 34.08
C MET A 77 -21.81 14.33 34.32
N ARG A 78 -22.27 14.40 35.56
CA ARG A 78 -23.54 15.06 35.90
C ARG A 78 -23.57 16.53 35.52
N ASP A 79 -22.43 17.21 35.59
CA ASP A 79 -22.27 18.61 35.15
C ASP A 79 -22.57 18.80 33.65
N LEU A 80 -22.47 17.74 32.85
CA LEU A 80 -22.83 17.71 31.42
C LEU A 80 -24.23 17.12 31.18
N GLY A 81 -25.04 16.98 32.23
CA GLY A 81 -26.38 16.37 32.15
C GLY A 81 -26.37 14.86 31.92
N ARG A 82 -25.26 14.17 32.23
CA ARG A 82 -25.11 12.72 32.02
C ARG A 82 -25.06 11.95 33.35
N SER A 83 -24.84 10.64 33.26
CA SER A 83 -24.68 9.75 34.42
C SER A 83 -23.43 10.08 35.24
N GLU A 84 -23.50 9.85 36.56
CA GLU A 84 -22.35 9.85 37.48
C GLU A 84 -21.31 8.74 37.19
N ARG A 85 -21.68 7.78 36.34
CA ARG A 85 -20.78 6.73 35.85
C ARG A 85 -20.83 6.68 34.33
N ALA A 86 -20.73 7.82 33.65
CA ALA A 86 -20.66 7.87 32.19
C ALA A 86 -19.37 7.20 31.69
N TRP A 87 -19.43 6.56 30.53
CA TRP A 87 -18.24 6.01 29.87
C TRP A 87 -17.42 7.13 29.23
N VAL A 88 -16.12 7.17 29.49
CA VAL A 88 -15.21 8.13 28.89
C VAL A 88 -14.03 7.44 28.22
N LEU A 89 -13.48 8.10 27.22
CA LEU A 89 -12.20 7.76 26.63
C LEU A 89 -11.16 8.66 27.28
N ASP A 90 -10.46 8.12 28.27
CA ASP A 90 -9.49 8.86 29.06
C ASP A 90 -8.14 8.89 28.33
N SER A 91 -7.59 10.09 28.21
CA SER A 91 -6.32 10.31 27.52
C SER A 91 -5.17 10.16 28.50
N ILE A 92 -4.22 9.31 28.15
CA ILE A 92 -3.01 9.03 28.92
C ILE A 92 -1.82 9.27 28.01
N PHE A 93 -0.71 9.72 28.58
CA PHE A 93 0.59 9.55 27.92
C PHE A 93 1.56 8.86 28.86
N GLN A 94 2.52 8.14 28.27
CA GLN A 94 3.59 7.47 28.99
C GLN A 94 4.94 7.90 28.44
N GLU A 95 5.92 8.03 29.32
CA GLU A 95 7.34 8.01 28.98
C GLU A 95 7.89 6.62 29.29
N ILE A 96 8.52 5.98 28.30
CA ILE A 96 9.02 4.61 28.39
C ILE A 96 10.48 4.58 27.99
N ASP A 97 11.31 3.87 28.76
CA ASP A 97 12.68 3.59 28.37
C ASP A 97 12.73 2.65 27.15
N ILE A 98 13.33 3.09 26.04
CA ILE A 98 13.30 2.33 24.77
C ILE A 98 14.07 1.01 24.86
N GLU A 99 15.11 0.92 25.68
CA GLU A 99 15.93 -0.30 25.79
C GLU A 99 15.29 -1.35 26.69
N THR A 100 14.76 -0.92 27.82
CA THR A 100 14.29 -1.81 28.88
C THR A 100 12.78 -2.00 28.87
N ASN A 101 12.04 -1.21 28.07
CA ASN A 101 10.57 -1.14 28.08
C ASN A 101 9.98 -0.82 29.45
N LYS A 102 10.74 -0.12 30.31
CA LYS A 102 10.27 0.28 31.64
C LYS A 102 9.49 1.58 31.55
N LEU A 103 8.38 1.63 32.27
CA LEU A 103 7.62 2.87 32.49
C LEU A 103 8.46 3.82 33.35
N ILE A 104 8.67 5.03 32.85
CA ILE A 104 9.37 6.10 33.56
C ILE A 104 8.34 7.05 34.18
N PHE A 105 7.34 7.45 33.40
CA PHE A 105 6.33 8.41 33.80
C PHE A 105 4.99 8.10 33.14
N GLN A 106 3.89 8.37 33.84
CA GLN A 106 2.54 8.30 33.29
C GLN A 106 1.73 9.48 33.80
N TRP A 107 0.95 10.06 32.90
CA TRP A 107 -0.02 11.10 33.23
C TRP A 107 -1.37 10.78 32.62
N ARG A 108 -2.44 11.11 33.35
CA ARG A 108 -3.82 10.78 33.00
C ARG A 108 -4.70 12.01 33.09
N ALA A 109 -5.43 12.32 32.03
CA ALA A 109 -6.25 13.52 31.97
C ALA A 109 -7.31 13.59 33.08
N SER A 110 -7.97 12.46 33.37
CA SER A 110 -9.02 12.39 34.39
C SER A 110 -8.58 12.70 35.83
N ASP A 111 -7.28 12.64 36.13
CA ASP A 111 -6.74 13.00 37.45
C ASP A 111 -6.62 14.53 37.62
N HIS A 112 -6.72 15.31 36.53
CA HIS A 112 -6.41 16.73 36.52
C HIS A 112 -7.47 17.64 35.88
N TYR A 113 -8.37 17.08 35.07
CA TYR A 113 -9.42 17.81 34.34
C TYR A 113 -10.80 17.22 34.60
N ASN A 114 -11.79 18.11 34.76
CA ASN A 114 -13.20 17.71 34.75
C ASN A 114 -13.71 17.63 33.31
N ALA A 115 -14.53 16.62 33.00
CA ALA A 115 -15.17 16.50 31.69
C ALA A 115 -15.99 17.74 31.30
N SER A 116 -16.57 18.47 32.25
CA SER A 116 -17.36 19.69 31.99
C SER A 116 -16.55 20.84 31.38
N GLU A 117 -15.22 20.75 31.43
CA GLU A 117 -14.32 21.74 30.83
C GLU A 117 -14.25 21.63 29.30
N THR A 118 -14.67 20.50 28.75
CA THR A 118 -14.60 20.20 27.32
C THR A 118 -15.42 21.18 26.47
N MET A 119 -14.97 21.36 25.23
CA MET A 119 -15.68 22.02 24.14
C MET A 119 -16.37 21.00 23.21
N GLU A 120 -16.11 19.70 23.39
CA GLU A 120 -16.78 18.62 22.65
C GLU A 120 -18.23 18.44 23.11
N ALA A 121 -19.16 18.32 22.16
CA ALA A 121 -20.59 18.34 22.43
C ALA A 121 -21.34 17.09 21.95
N ASN A 122 -20.65 15.99 21.60
CA ASN A 122 -21.27 14.78 21.09
C ASN A 122 -22.43 14.28 21.98
N PRO A 123 -23.70 14.43 21.58
CA PRO A 123 -24.83 14.23 22.49
C PRO A 123 -25.05 12.77 22.85
N ILE A 124 -24.61 11.83 22.00
CA ILE A 124 -24.87 10.39 22.11
C ILE A 124 -23.72 9.58 22.71
N ALA A 125 -22.54 10.18 22.88
CA ALA A 125 -21.40 9.51 23.49
C ALA A 125 -21.45 9.55 25.03
N GLY A 126 -20.95 8.49 25.67
CA GLY A 126 -20.83 8.36 27.12
C GLY A 126 -21.89 7.53 27.83
N TYR A 127 -22.93 7.09 27.13
CA TYR A 127 -23.97 6.22 27.72
C TYR A 127 -23.57 4.73 27.74
N ILE A 128 -22.80 4.27 26.76
CA ILE A 128 -22.41 2.85 26.61
C ILE A 128 -20.90 2.71 26.30
N SER A 129 -20.31 1.56 26.63
CA SER A 129 -18.85 1.32 26.53
C SER A 129 -18.34 1.32 25.09
N ARG A 130 -19.23 1.00 24.16
CA ARG A 130 -18.95 1.02 22.72
C ARG A 130 -18.80 2.45 22.19
N TRP A 131 -19.42 3.43 22.85
CA TRP A 131 -19.46 4.84 22.44
C TRP A 131 -19.04 5.72 23.64
N PRO A 132 -17.79 5.59 24.13
CA PRO A 132 -17.32 6.41 25.24
C PRO A 132 -17.21 7.88 24.82
N PHE A 133 -17.40 8.80 25.76
CA PHE A 133 -17.24 10.23 25.52
C PHE A 133 -15.76 10.62 25.60
N ASP A 134 -15.23 11.14 24.50
CA ASP A 134 -13.85 11.62 24.41
C ASP A 134 -13.79 13.08 24.88
N PHE A 135 -13.50 13.29 26.16
CA PHE A 135 -13.60 14.63 26.76
C PHE A 135 -12.34 15.48 26.57
N PHE A 136 -11.17 14.85 26.37
CA PHE A 136 -9.87 15.52 26.47
C PHE A 136 -9.05 15.45 25.17
N HIS A 137 -8.87 14.28 24.58
CA HIS A 137 -8.20 14.08 23.30
C HIS A 137 -6.78 14.68 23.19
N ILE A 138 -5.77 13.98 23.74
CA ILE A 138 -4.36 14.37 23.53
C ILE A 138 -3.96 14.06 22.08
N ASN A 139 -3.34 15.04 21.41
CA ASN A 139 -2.80 14.81 20.06
C ASN A 139 -1.32 15.16 19.88
N SER A 140 -0.68 15.79 20.88
CA SER A 140 0.77 15.93 20.91
C SER A 140 1.31 15.95 22.33
N VAL A 141 2.53 15.42 22.49
CA VAL A 141 3.30 15.41 23.74
C VAL A 141 4.75 15.71 23.41
N GLU A 142 5.37 16.62 24.16
CA GLU A 142 6.80 16.92 24.06
C GLU A 142 7.40 17.07 25.45
N LYS A 143 8.62 16.55 25.64
CA LYS A 143 9.41 16.75 26.85
C LYS A 143 10.52 17.76 26.59
N ASP A 144 10.69 18.71 27.49
CA ASP A 144 11.74 19.72 27.39
C ASP A 144 13.01 19.35 28.20
N TYR A 145 14.05 20.17 28.08
CA TYR A 145 15.31 19.97 28.81
C TYR A 145 15.19 20.13 30.34
N LYS A 146 14.09 20.71 30.84
CA LYS A 146 13.81 20.78 32.29
C LYS A 146 13.16 19.50 32.79
N GLY A 147 12.84 18.56 31.89
CA GLY A 147 12.16 17.31 32.19
C GLY A 147 10.63 17.44 32.24
N ASN A 148 10.07 18.60 31.92
CA ASN A 148 8.63 18.86 31.96
C ASN A 148 7.97 18.56 30.62
N TYR A 149 6.65 18.38 30.63
CA TYR A 149 5.89 18.01 29.44
C TYR A 149 5.00 19.16 28.95
N LEU A 150 4.98 19.38 27.64
CA LEU A 150 3.98 20.18 26.94
C LEU A 150 3.02 19.22 26.22
N ILE A 151 1.73 19.35 26.48
CA ILE A 151 0.69 18.57 25.79
C ILE A 151 -0.35 19.46 25.13
N SER A 152 -0.86 19.01 23.98
CA SER A 152 -2.01 19.62 23.32
C SER A 152 -3.26 18.75 23.53
N SER A 153 -4.33 19.39 24.00
CA SER A 153 -5.65 18.78 24.11
C SER A 153 -6.59 19.42 23.09
N ARG A 154 -7.04 18.59 22.14
CA ARG A 154 -7.95 19.01 21.06
C ARG A 154 -9.29 19.46 21.60
N HIS A 155 -9.88 18.73 22.55
CA HIS A 155 -11.25 18.97 23.02
C HIS A 155 -11.34 19.99 24.16
N MET A 156 -10.22 20.33 24.81
CA MET A 156 -10.19 21.43 25.78
C MET A 156 -9.82 22.77 25.14
N HIS A 157 -9.29 22.75 23.91
CA HIS A 157 -8.67 23.90 23.24
C HIS A 157 -7.51 24.47 24.06
N THR A 158 -6.68 23.58 24.63
CA THR A 158 -5.61 23.98 25.56
C THR A 158 -4.26 23.41 25.19
N LEU A 159 -3.22 24.19 25.44
CA LEU A 159 -1.88 23.68 25.71
C LEU A 159 -1.65 23.62 27.22
N THR A 160 -1.13 22.50 27.72
CA THR A 160 -0.91 22.28 29.15
C THR A 160 0.55 21.94 29.40
N TYR A 161 1.17 22.64 30.35
CA TYR A 161 2.54 22.38 30.76
C TYR A 161 2.56 21.72 32.14
N ILE A 162 3.21 20.56 32.21
CA ILE A 162 3.10 19.60 33.30
C ILE A 162 4.48 19.38 33.90
N ASP A 163 4.54 19.40 35.23
CA ASP A 163 5.73 19.07 36.00
C ASP A 163 6.10 17.60 35.81
N GLY A 164 7.32 17.34 35.35
CA GLY A 164 7.76 16.00 34.97
C GLY A 164 8.06 15.05 36.13
N GLN A 165 8.04 15.55 37.37
CA GLN A 165 8.30 14.74 38.56
C GLN A 165 7.00 14.43 39.31
N THR A 166 6.14 15.43 39.45
CA THR A 166 4.91 15.35 40.25
C THR A 166 3.66 15.10 39.41
N GLY A 167 3.71 15.36 38.10
CA GLY A 167 2.53 15.35 37.22
C GLY A 167 1.56 16.51 37.44
N SER A 168 1.91 17.47 38.30
CA SER A 168 1.08 18.65 38.54
C SER A 168 1.09 19.61 37.36
N ILE A 169 -0.03 20.27 37.10
CA ILE A 169 -0.13 21.30 36.07
C ILE A 169 0.61 22.56 36.55
N ILE A 170 1.58 23.02 35.76
CA ILE A 170 2.32 24.26 35.99
C ILE A 170 1.54 25.45 35.40
N TRP A 171 1.03 25.30 34.18
CA TRP A 171 0.17 26.30 33.55
C TRP A 171 -0.68 25.73 32.40
N ILE A 172 -1.75 26.46 32.06
CA ILE A 172 -2.67 26.17 30.96
C ILE A 172 -2.79 27.41 30.07
N LEU A 173 -2.64 27.24 28.77
CA LEU A 173 -2.86 28.25 27.75
C LEU A 173 -4.10 27.88 26.92
N GLY A 174 -5.03 28.82 26.74
CA GLY A 174 -6.28 28.59 25.99
C GLY A 174 -7.39 27.93 26.82
N GLY A 175 -8.52 27.65 26.17
CA GLY A 175 -9.67 26.98 26.77
C GLY A 175 -10.32 27.70 27.97
N LYS A 176 -11.15 26.98 28.71
CA LYS A 176 -11.91 27.55 29.86
C LYS A 176 -11.03 27.91 31.07
N ARG A 177 -9.83 27.33 31.18
CA ARG A 177 -8.88 27.52 32.28
C ARG A 177 -7.63 28.32 31.91
N ASN A 178 -7.70 29.11 30.84
CA ASN A 178 -6.58 29.92 30.39
C ASN A 178 -5.95 30.75 31.53
N MET A 179 -4.62 30.66 31.67
CA MET A 179 -3.85 31.37 32.70
C MET A 179 -3.04 32.56 32.15
N PHE A 180 -3.15 32.86 30.85
CA PHE A 180 -2.32 33.87 30.20
C PHE A 180 -3.14 35.03 29.67
N LYS A 181 -2.64 36.26 29.86
CA LYS A 181 -3.15 37.43 29.18
C LYS A 181 -2.63 37.49 27.76
N ASP A 182 -3.52 37.54 26.79
CA ASP A 182 -3.17 37.80 25.41
C ASP A 182 -2.76 39.27 25.21
N ILE A 183 -1.63 39.50 24.54
CA ILE A 183 -1.11 40.84 24.19
C ILE A 183 -1.03 41.07 22.65
N SER A 184 -1.77 40.27 21.90
CA SER A 184 -1.94 40.29 20.44
C SER A 184 -3.41 40.43 20.02
N GLY A 185 -4.27 40.96 20.91
CA GLY A 185 -5.68 41.24 20.60
C GLY A 185 -6.58 39.99 20.57
N GLY A 186 -6.17 38.90 21.23
CA GLY A 186 -6.90 37.63 21.31
C GLY A 186 -6.35 36.53 20.39
N LEU A 187 -5.53 36.90 19.41
CA LEU A 187 -5.03 35.99 18.36
C LEU A 187 -4.00 34.96 18.84
N ALA A 188 -3.51 35.06 20.08
CA ALA A 188 -2.59 34.10 20.67
C ALA A 188 -3.32 33.00 21.47
N ILE A 189 -4.60 33.19 21.79
CA ILE A 189 -5.41 32.27 22.61
C ILE A 189 -6.76 31.88 21.98
N ASP A 190 -7.03 32.32 20.74
CA ASP A 190 -8.25 32.01 19.98
C ASP A 190 -8.15 30.70 19.17
N PHE A 191 -7.03 29.98 19.28
CA PHE A 191 -6.86 28.70 18.62
C PHE A 191 -7.88 27.67 19.14
N SER A 192 -8.30 26.78 18.25
CA SER A 192 -9.29 25.76 18.58
C SER A 192 -9.05 24.46 17.84
N TRP A 193 -9.37 23.33 18.51
CA TRP A 193 -9.20 21.98 17.97
C TRP A 193 -7.78 21.68 17.48
N GLN A 194 -6.79 22.37 18.06
CA GLN A 194 -5.41 22.46 17.59
C GLN A 194 -4.64 21.15 17.69
N HIS A 195 -3.62 20.99 16.85
CA HIS A 195 -2.72 19.84 16.78
C HIS A 195 -1.24 20.24 16.87
N ASP A 196 -0.41 19.26 17.18
CA ASP A 196 1.06 19.29 17.00
C ASP A 196 1.73 20.52 17.66
N ALA A 197 1.37 20.80 18.92
CA ALA A 197 2.04 21.82 19.69
C ALA A 197 3.48 21.39 20.02
N ARG A 198 4.46 22.24 19.68
CA ARG A 198 5.89 21.99 19.88
C ARG A 198 6.64 23.17 20.45
N TRP A 199 7.71 22.91 21.22
CA TRP A 199 8.69 23.95 21.51
C TRP A 199 9.57 24.21 20.28
N VAL A 200 9.53 25.43 19.77
CA VAL A 200 10.54 25.91 18.82
C VAL A 200 11.77 26.39 19.56
N SER A 201 11.56 27.08 20.69
CA SER A 201 12.63 27.45 21.61
C SER A 201 12.09 27.50 23.03
N ARG A 202 12.41 26.47 23.83
CA ARG A 202 12.03 26.44 25.24
C ARG A 202 12.64 27.59 26.04
N LYS A 203 13.86 28.02 25.69
CA LYS A 203 14.56 29.13 26.35
C LYS A 203 13.85 30.47 26.13
N ASN A 204 13.31 30.70 24.93
CA ASN A 204 12.66 31.96 24.56
C ASN A 204 11.14 31.92 24.74
N GLY A 205 10.60 30.78 25.19
CA GLY A 205 9.15 30.58 25.34
C GLY A 205 8.42 30.49 24.00
N THR A 206 9.07 30.06 22.93
CA THR A 206 8.46 30.03 21.58
C THR A 206 7.85 28.66 21.29
N ILE A 207 6.55 28.64 20.97
CA ILE A 207 5.76 27.45 20.67
C ILE A 207 5.22 27.54 19.24
N SER A 208 5.29 26.44 18.48
CA SER A 208 4.51 26.28 17.25
C SER A 208 3.29 25.41 17.51
N LEU A 209 2.19 25.65 16.81
CA LEU A 209 1.01 24.78 16.82
C LEU A 209 0.24 24.89 15.50
N PHE A 210 -0.46 23.82 15.12
CA PHE A 210 -1.40 23.83 14.01
C PHE A 210 -2.81 24.09 14.54
N ASP A 211 -3.40 25.22 14.19
CA ASP A 211 -4.72 25.66 14.62
C ASP A 211 -5.77 25.27 13.60
N ASN A 212 -6.58 24.27 13.93
CA ASN A 212 -7.54 23.69 12.99
C ASN A 212 -8.73 24.60 12.74
N GLN A 213 -9.19 25.34 13.75
CA GLN A 213 -10.40 26.18 13.70
C GLN A 213 -11.71 25.44 13.37
N GLN A 214 -11.68 24.12 13.30
CA GLN A 214 -12.83 23.29 12.98
C GLN A 214 -12.70 21.88 13.59
N ALA A 215 -13.83 21.31 13.99
CA ALA A 215 -13.98 19.90 14.32
C ALA A 215 -15.11 19.18 13.55
N GLY A 216 -15.85 19.92 12.73
CA GLY A 216 -16.94 19.43 11.87
C GLY A 216 -17.88 20.56 11.49
N VAL A 217 -18.94 20.27 10.72
CA VAL A 217 -19.92 21.27 10.24
C VAL A 217 -20.53 22.13 11.34
N PHE A 218 -20.75 21.56 12.52
CA PHE A 218 -21.39 22.22 13.65
C PHE A 218 -20.40 22.87 14.62
N HIS A 219 -19.09 22.66 14.41
CA HIS A 219 -18.01 23.14 15.27
C HIS A 219 -16.96 23.82 14.41
N THR A 220 -17.28 25.02 13.90
CA THR A 220 -16.37 25.87 13.13
C THR A 220 -16.19 27.19 13.86
N SER A 221 -14.95 27.51 14.21
CA SER A 221 -14.54 28.68 14.98
C SER A 221 -13.89 29.77 14.12
N GLY A 222 -13.37 29.39 12.94
CA GLY A 222 -12.73 30.32 12.01
C GLY A 222 -12.91 29.90 10.55
N PRO A 223 -12.61 30.80 9.60
CA PRO A 223 -12.81 30.56 8.17
C PRO A 223 -11.79 29.60 7.54
N PHE A 224 -10.64 29.40 8.17
CA PHE A 224 -9.55 28.54 7.69
C PHE A 224 -8.66 28.09 8.85
N SER A 225 -7.86 27.04 8.62
CA SER A 225 -6.82 26.57 9.54
C SER A 225 -5.55 27.40 9.39
N ARG A 226 -4.73 27.47 10.44
CA ARG A 226 -3.54 28.32 10.52
C ARG A 226 -2.36 27.57 11.15
N GLY A 227 -1.14 27.80 10.69
CA GLY A 227 0.04 27.53 11.51
C GLY A 227 0.30 28.74 12.41
N LEU A 228 0.49 28.56 13.73
CA LEU A 228 0.77 29.67 14.64
C LEU A 228 2.15 29.52 15.29
N LEU A 229 2.85 30.64 15.39
CA LEU A 229 4.05 30.79 16.20
C LEU A 229 3.75 31.74 17.36
N LEU A 230 3.77 31.21 18.57
CA LEU A 230 3.44 31.93 19.80
C LEU A 230 4.68 32.17 20.65
N GLN A 231 4.69 33.28 21.39
CA GLN A 231 5.64 33.56 22.45
C GLN A 231 4.90 33.60 23.80
N ILE A 232 5.40 32.81 24.74
CA ILE A 232 4.86 32.65 26.09
C ILE A 232 5.84 33.23 27.10
N ASP A 233 5.37 34.21 27.87
CA ASP A 233 6.07 34.71 29.04
C ASP A 233 5.45 34.07 30.29
N GLU A 234 6.13 33.08 30.85
CA GLU A 234 5.69 32.37 32.04
C GLU A 234 5.76 33.23 33.31
N THR A 235 6.59 34.27 33.34
CA THR A 235 6.78 35.15 34.50
C THR A 235 5.65 36.17 34.58
N ASN A 236 5.40 36.86 33.47
CA ASN A 236 4.34 37.87 33.38
C ASN A 236 2.97 37.29 33.05
N ARG A 237 2.91 35.98 32.75
CA ARG A 237 1.70 35.28 32.30
C ARG A 237 1.07 35.95 31.09
N THR A 238 1.88 36.23 30.07
CA THR A 238 1.40 36.79 28.80
C THR A 238 1.66 35.86 27.63
N ALA A 239 0.75 35.86 26.65
CA ALA A 239 0.89 35.16 25.39
C ALA A 239 0.82 36.16 24.22
N LYS A 240 1.70 36.00 23.25
CA LYS A 240 1.81 36.86 22.07
C LYS A 240 1.88 36.01 20.80
N LEU A 241 1.08 36.36 19.80
CA LEU A 241 1.24 35.85 18.44
C LEU A 241 2.44 36.53 17.80
N LEU A 242 3.43 35.75 17.39
CA LEU A 242 4.59 36.23 16.63
C LEU A 242 4.31 36.22 15.14
N GLN A 243 3.74 35.13 14.64
CA GLN A 243 3.41 34.96 13.23
C GLN A 243 2.29 33.93 13.08
N HIS A 244 1.46 34.09 12.03
CA HIS A 244 0.58 33.03 11.54
C HIS A 244 0.83 32.76 10.06
N TYR A 245 0.49 31.56 9.63
CA TYR A 245 0.71 31.07 8.28
C TYR A 245 -0.59 30.49 7.74
N GLU A 246 -0.91 30.82 6.50
CA GLU A 246 -2.18 30.48 5.85
C GLU A 246 -1.92 29.78 4.52
N SER A 247 -2.73 28.76 4.21
CA SER A 247 -2.69 28.09 2.91
C SER A 247 -3.16 29.04 1.80
N LEU A 248 -2.61 28.88 0.59
CA LEU A 248 -3.03 29.66 -0.59
C LEU A 248 -4.54 29.49 -0.89
N GLN A 249 -5.10 28.33 -0.58
CA GLN A 249 -6.52 28.03 -0.77
C GLN A 249 -7.35 28.20 0.51
N HIS A 250 -6.78 28.78 1.56
CA HIS A 250 -7.41 28.91 2.88
C HIS A 250 -8.00 27.57 3.37
N ALA A 251 -7.17 26.53 3.33
CA ALA A 251 -7.54 25.18 3.75
C ALA A 251 -8.17 25.20 5.16
N LEU A 252 -9.35 24.59 5.30
CA LEU A 252 -10.04 24.40 6.57
C LEU A 252 -10.07 22.92 6.90
N SER A 253 -9.27 22.52 7.89
CA SER A 253 -8.95 21.13 8.18
C SER A 253 -9.55 20.74 9.54
N PRO A 254 -10.61 19.90 9.57
CA PRO A 254 -11.34 19.59 10.81
C PRO A 254 -10.55 18.76 11.83
N SER A 255 -9.40 18.20 11.42
CA SER A 255 -8.55 17.39 12.28
C SER A 255 -7.14 17.30 11.70
N GLN A 256 -6.21 16.77 12.51
CA GLN A 256 -4.84 16.47 12.10
C GLN A 256 -4.06 17.75 11.75
N GLY A 257 -2.88 17.58 11.15
CA GLY A 257 -2.02 18.68 10.74
C GLY A 257 -0.78 18.82 11.62
N SER A 258 0.23 19.49 11.07
CA SER A 258 1.53 19.69 11.70
C SER A 258 2.16 20.99 11.26
N MET A 259 3.03 21.53 12.12
CA MET A 259 3.87 22.68 11.80
C MET A 259 5.29 22.40 12.29
N GLN A 260 6.25 22.52 11.39
CA GLN A 260 7.67 22.29 11.66
C GLN A 260 8.47 23.53 11.27
N VAL A 261 9.17 24.12 12.23
CA VAL A 261 10.20 25.13 11.94
C VAL A 261 11.49 24.39 11.59
N LEU A 262 12.04 24.63 10.40
CA LEU A 262 13.26 23.99 9.92
C LEU A 262 14.49 24.66 10.56
N PRO A 263 15.30 23.94 11.34
CA PRO A 263 16.37 24.55 12.13
C PRO A 263 17.49 25.13 11.27
N GLU A 264 17.70 24.63 10.04
CA GLU A 264 18.80 25.08 9.18
C GLU A 264 18.51 26.41 8.49
N THR A 265 17.24 26.72 8.22
CA THR A 265 16.83 27.90 7.43
C THR A 265 15.90 28.85 8.19
N GLY A 266 15.24 28.39 9.24
CA GLY A 266 14.13 29.09 9.89
C GLY A 266 12.82 29.07 9.09
N ASN A 267 12.79 28.43 7.92
CA ASN A 267 11.56 28.24 7.15
C ASN A 267 10.55 27.41 7.94
N VAL A 268 9.28 27.55 7.58
CA VAL A 268 8.19 26.81 8.21
C VAL A 268 7.58 25.86 7.20
N PHE A 269 7.53 24.58 7.53
CA PHE A 269 6.86 23.54 6.77
C PHE A 269 5.55 23.15 7.47
N ILE A 270 4.44 23.20 6.75
CA ILE A 270 3.10 22.94 7.29
C ILE A 270 2.45 21.80 6.52
N GLY A 271 2.01 20.78 7.24
CA GLY A 271 1.08 19.79 6.74
C GLY A 271 -0.35 20.18 7.09
N TRP A 272 -1.22 20.34 6.10
CA TRP A 272 -2.60 20.80 6.32
C TRP A 272 -3.55 19.67 6.75
N GLY A 273 -3.03 18.58 7.31
CA GLY A 273 -3.82 17.53 7.97
C GLY A 273 -4.85 16.88 7.04
N HIS A 274 -6.13 16.98 7.44
CA HIS A 274 -7.25 16.47 6.65
C HIS A 274 -7.36 17.10 5.25
N SER A 275 -6.83 18.30 5.04
CA SER A 275 -6.72 18.86 3.69
C SER A 275 -5.52 18.25 2.97
N ALA A 276 -5.70 17.83 1.72
CA ALA A 276 -4.72 17.10 0.94
C ALA A 276 -3.55 17.96 0.41
N ALA A 277 -2.94 18.76 1.29
CA ALA A 277 -1.90 19.73 0.95
C ALA A 277 -0.81 19.84 2.02
N PHE A 278 0.34 20.35 1.59
CA PHE A 278 1.40 20.84 2.46
C PHE A 278 2.06 22.07 1.82
N SER A 279 2.64 22.94 2.65
CA SER A 279 3.25 24.19 2.21
C SER A 279 4.58 24.46 2.91
N GLU A 280 5.47 25.19 2.25
CA GLU A 280 6.67 25.75 2.86
C GLU A 280 6.62 27.27 2.77
N PHE A 281 6.96 27.93 3.88
CA PHE A 281 7.04 29.37 4.03
C PHE A 281 8.46 29.76 4.44
N SER A 282 8.91 30.94 4.03
CA SER A 282 10.09 31.57 4.61
C SER A 282 9.85 31.96 6.06
N ALA A 283 10.93 32.22 6.79
CA ALA A 283 10.88 32.63 8.20
C ALA A 283 10.02 33.88 8.45
N ASP A 284 9.91 34.78 7.47
CA ASP A 284 9.11 36.02 7.54
C ASP A 284 7.61 35.82 7.23
N GLY A 285 7.19 34.63 6.80
CA GLY A 285 5.78 34.34 6.48
C GLY A 285 5.45 34.27 4.98
N THR A 286 6.40 34.52 4.08
CA THR A 286 6.13 34.42 2.63
C THR A 286 5.96 32.97 2.20
N LEU A 287 4.87 32.66 1.50
CA LEU A 287 4.65 31.33 0.91
C LEU A 287 5.69 31.08 -0.20
N LEU A 288 6.48 30.01 -0.07
CA LEU A 288 7.47 29.59 -1.06
C LEU A 288 6.86 28.58 -2.05
N CYS A 289 6.13 27.60 -1.52
CA CYS A 289 5.40 26.64 -2.32
C CYS A 289 4.24 26.02 -1.54
N GLU A 290 3.20 25.60 -2.26
CA GLU A 290 2.11 24.77 -1.76
C GLU A 290 1.89 23.63 -2.75
N SER A 291 1.88 22.40 -2.24
CA SER A 291 1.70 21.19 -3.03
C SER A 291 0.43 20.47 -2.59
N HIS A 292 -0.35 20.01 -3.56
CA HIS A 292 -1.60 19.28 -3.35
C HIS A 292 -1.44 17.86 -3.87
N PHE A 293 -1.75 16.87 -3.03
CA PHE A 293 -1.76 15.45 -3.41
C PHE A 293 -3.18 14.88 -3.52
N GLY A 294 -4.18 15.76 -3.46
CA GLY A 294 -5.57 15.49 -3.76
C GLY A 294 -6.28 16.77 -4.19
N PRO A 295 -7.38 16.69 -4.96
CA PRO A 295 -8.13 17.87 -5.35
C PRO A 295 -8.74 18.55 -4.11
N SER A 296 -8.49 19.84 -3.93
CA SER A 296 -8.95 20.59 -2.76
C SER A 296 -10.48 20.63 -2.61
N LEU A 297 -11.22 20.63 -3.73
CA LEU A 297 -12.68 20.49 -3.74
C LEU A 297 -13.14 19.20 -3.04
N LEU A 298 -12.30 18.16 -3.01
CA LEU A 298 -12.60 16.88 -2.39
C LEU A 298 -12.18 16.78 -0.92
N ASN A 299 -11.53 17.80 -0.35
CA ASN A 299 -11.00 17.79 1.03
C ASN A 299 -12.09 17.45 2.04
N TRP A 300 -13.31 17.93 1.81
CA TRP A 300 -14.46 17.67 2.69
C TRP A 300 -14.79 16.18 2.87
N TRP A 301 -14.57 15.36 1.83
CA TRP A 301 -14.83 13.93 1.88
C TRP A 301 -13.65 13.12 2.41
N GLY A 302 -12.49 13.74 2.65
CA GLY A 302 -11.32 13.06 3.22
C GLY A 302 -10.82 11.89 2.37
N ARG A 303 -10.96 11.95 1.04
CA ARG A 303 -10.53 10.84 0.14
C ARG A 303 -9.01 10.66 0.07
N ALA A 304 -8.27 11.76 0.25
CA ALA A 304 -6.82 11.78 0.36
C ALA A 304 -6.46 12.63 1.56
N VAL A 305 -5.84 12.03 2.58
CA VAL A 305 -5.57 12.68 3.86
C VAL A 305 -4.18 12.29 4.34
N SER A 306 -3.45 13.24 4.91
CA SER A 306 -2.20 12.98 5.62
C SER A 306 -2.31 13.42 7.07
N TYR A 307 -2.02 12.52 8.00
CA TYR A 307 -2.11 12.83 9.43
C TYR A 307 -1.15 13.97 9.84
N ARG A 308 0.08 13.91 9.36
CA ARG A 308 1.12 14.94 9.53
C ARG A 308 2.05 14.92 8.33
N ALA A 309 2.70 16.04 8.07
CA ALA A 309 3.77 16.14 7.09
C ALA A 309 5.02 16.76 7.74
N PHE A 310 6.19 16.18 7.43
CA PHE A 310 7.48 16.62 7.93
C PHE A 310 8.50 16.64 6.80
N LYS A 311 9.47 17.54 6.92
CA LYS A 311 10.62 17.63 6.02
C LYS A 311 11.87 17.27 6.81
N SER A 312 12.65 16.31 6.29
CA SER A 312 13.93 15.91 6.87
C SER A 312 14.95 15.66 5.77
N LYS A 313 16.16 16.17 5.98
CA LYS A 313 17.34 15.87 5.13
C LYS A 313 18.22 14.77 5.72
N GLN A 314 17.91 14.30 6.92
CA GLN A 314 18.80 13.43 7.69
C GLN A 314 18.59 11.94 7.38
N TRP A 315 17.49 11.59 6.71
CA TRP A 315 17.21 10.19 6.40
C TRP A 315 17.97 9.74 5.15
N VAL A 316 18.76 8.68 5.31
CA VAL A 316 19.41 7.98 4.21
C VAL A 316 18.91 6.55 4.21
N GLY A 317 18.06 6.21 3.23
CA GLY A 317 17.56 4.86 3.02
C GLY A 317 18.54 4.04 2.19
N SER A 318 18.92 2.89 2.73
CA SER A 318 19.82 1.90 2.13
C SER A 318 19.18 0.51 2.24
N PRO A 319 18.14 0.24 1.43
CA PRO A 319 17.42 -1.03 1.45
C PRO A 319 18.35 -2.20 1.10
N LEU A 320 18.04 -3.39 1.61
CA LEU A 320 18.79 -4.61 1.30
C LEU A 320 18.49 -5.18 -0.09
N THR A 321 17.41 -4.72 -0.72
CA THR A 321 17.05 -5.08 -2.09
C THR A 321 17.99 -4.41 -3.08
N LYS A 322 18.06 -4.95 -4.30
CA LYS A 322 18.73 -4.31 -5.44
C LYS A 322 17.76 -3.38 -6.18
N PRO A 323 18.25 -2.51 -7.08
CA PRO A 323 17.41 -1.88 -8.08
C PRO A 323 16.62 -2.94 -8.86
N ASP A 324 15.33 -2.67 -9.07
CA ASP A 324 14.45 -3.50 -9.87
C ASP A 324 14.44 -2.98 -11.30
N VAL A 325 14.48 -3.90 -12.27
CA VAL A 325 14.53 -3.59 -13.70
C VAL A 325 13.55 -4.45 -14.49
N ALA A 326 12.90 -3.85 -15.48
CA ALA A 326 11.96 -4.54 -16.36
C ALA A 326 12.15 -4.07 -17.81
N ILE A 327 12.10 -5.01 -18.75
CA ILE A 327 12.10 -4.72 -20.19
C ILE A 327 10.68 -4.91 -20.74
N ASP A 328 10.18 -3.91 -21.47
CA ASP A 328 8.95 -3.95 -22.26
C ASP A 328 9.26 -3.44 -23.68
N GLY A 329 9.37 -4.38 -24.63
CA GLY A 329 9.79 -4.10 -26.00
C GLY A 329 11.20 -3.48 -26.08
N GLU A 330 11.26 -2.21 -26.47
CA GLU A 330 12.50 -1.42 -26.56
C GLU A 330 12.71 -0.48 -25.37
N ARG A 331 11.99 -0.70 -24.26
CA ARG A 331 12.10 0.12 -23.05
C ARG A 331 12.63 -0.71 -21.90
N LEU A 332 13.63 -0.19 -21.20
CA LEU A 332 14.10 -0.75 -19.93
C LEU A 332 13.78 0.25 -18.83
N SER A 333 12.87 -0.10 -17.94
CA SER A 333 12.55 0.70 -16.75
C SER A 333 13.36 0.25 -15.55
N VAL A 334 13.75 1.20 -14.70
CA VAL A 334 14.46 0.96 -13.44
C VAL A 334 13.84 1.76 -12.30
N SER A 335 13.70 1.13 -11.13
CA SER A 335 13.32 1.81 -9.90
C SER A 335 13.96 1.15 -8.68
N TRP A 336 14.07 1.87 -7.56
CA TRP A 336 14.59 1.27 -6.32
C TRP A 336 13.89 1.85 -5.09
N ASN A 337 12.87 1.12 -4.64
CA ASN A 337 12.05 1.56 -3.52
C ASN A 337 12.86 1.65 -2.22
N GLY A 338 12.79 2.82 -1.57
CA GLY A 338 13.50 3.10 -0.32
C GLY A 338 14.96 3.53 -0.48
N ALA A 339 15.58 3.43 -1.65
CA ALA A 339 16.94 3.91 -1.84
C ALA A 339 16.92 5.44 -2.05
N THR A 340 17.45 6.21 -1.09
CA THR A 340 17.42 7.68 -1.17
C THR A 340 18.73 8.29 -1.67
N ARG A 341 19.78 7.48 -1.86
CA ARG A 341 21.09 7.94 -2.37
C ARG A 341 21.21 7.93 -3.90
N VAL A 342 20.24 7.37 -4.60
CA VAL A 342 20.31 7.26 -6.06
C VAL A 342 20.17 8.64 -6.68
N ARG A 343 21.22 9.11 -7.34
CA ARG A 343 21.26 10.37 -8.07
C ARG A 343 21.10 10.18 -9.57
N GLY A 344 21.52 9.03 -10.08
CA GLY A 344 21.38 8.66 -11.49
C GLY A 344 21.48 7.15 -11.69
N TRP A 345 21.24 6.74 -12.92
CA TRP A 345 21.24 5.37 -13.39
C TRP A 345 22.18 5.23 -14.57
N GLN A 346 22.97 4.17 -14.61
CA GLN A 346 23.85 3.85 -15.72
C GLN A 346 23.39 2.52 -16.34
N LEU A 347 22.92 2.57 -17.58
CA LEU A 347 22.62 1.37 -18.35
C LEU A 347 23.91 0.79 -18.90
N GLU A 348 24.09 -0.51 -18.67
CA GLU A 348 25.18 -1.28 -19.25
C GLU A 348 24.61 -2.47 -20.03
N GLY A 349 25.28 -2.82 -21.13
CA GLY A 349 24.92 -3.96 -21.97
C GLY A 349 26.10 -4.85 -22.25
N GLN A 350 25.82 -6.09 -22.64
CA GLN A 350 26.82 -7.08 -22.99
C GLN A 350 26.39 -7.91 -24.20
N THR A 351 27.34 -8.15 -25.11
CA THR A 351 27.16 -9.06 -26.25
C THR A 351 27.33 -10.52 -25.81
N PRO A 352 26.87 -11.52 -26.59
CA PRO A 352 27.06 -12.93 -26.24
C PRO A 352 28.53 -13.35 -26.12
N GLU A 353 29.42 -12.69 -26.88
CA GLU A 353 30.82 -13.06 -27.03
C GLU A 353 31.74 -12.38 -26.00
N GLU A 354 31.31 -11.24 -25.46
CA GLU A 354 32.09 -10.47 -24.50
C GLU A 354 31.79 -10.87 -23.05
N THR A 355 32.80 -10.77 -22.20
CA THR A 355 32.69 -11.07 -20.77
C THR A 355 32.50 -9.83 -19.89
N GLU A 356 32.72 -8.64 -20.45
CA GLU A 356 32.53 -7.37 -19.74
C GLU A 356 31.24 -6.67 -20.20
N PHE A 357 30.65 -5.91 -19.28
CA PHE A 357 29.53 -5.02 -19.58
C PHE A 357 30.07 -3.67 -20.00
N GLN A 358 29.57 -3.15 -21.12
CA GLN A 358 29.89 -1.81 -21.62
C GLN A 358 28.81 -0.80 -21.22
N VAL A 359 29.23 0.41 -20.89
CA VAL A 359 28.33 1.52 -20.56
C VAL A 359 27.65 2.02 -21.83
N LEU A 360 26.32 2.05 -21.83
CA LEU A 360 25.51 2.49 -22.97
C LEU A 360 24.98 3.91 -22.78
N GLU A 361 24.40 4.18 -21.62
CA GLU A 361 23.70 5.43 -21.34
C GLU A 361 23.70 5.74 -19.83
N VAL A 362 23.67 7.02 -19.49
CA VAL A 362 23.52 7.49 -18.10
C VAL A 362 22.36 8.48 -18.03
N LEU A 363 21.41 8.22 -17.12
CA LEU A 363 20.25 9.08 -16.85
C LEU A 363 20.31 9.65 -15.44
N MET A 364 19.94 10.91 -15.28
CA MET A 364 19.77 11.53 -13.97
C MET A 364 18.37 11.21 -13.44
N LYS A 365 18.26 10.92 -12.13
CA LYS A 365 16.98 10.59 -11.51
C LYS A 365 16.14 11.85 -11.30
N GLU A 366 15.01 11.92 -11.97
CA GLU A 366 14.00 12.99 -11.86
C GLU A 366 12.70 12.48 -11.19
N GLY A 367 12.34 11.22 -11.43
CA GLY A 367 11.15 10.55 -10.93
C GLY A 367 11.44 9.38 -10.00
N PHE A 368 10.41 8.63 -9.62
CA PHE A 368 10.58 7.35 -8.89
C PHE A 368 11.16 6.26 -9.80
N GLU A 369 10.63 6.16 -11.02
CA GLU A 369 11.04 5.24 -12.08
C GLU A 369 11.66 6.04 -13.22
N GLU A 370 12.68 5.49 -13.86
CA GLU A 370 13.30 6.02 -15.07
C GLU A 370 13.32 4.96 -16.17
N THR A 371 13.35 5.38 -17.43
CA THR A 371 13.28 4.46 -18.58
C THR A 371 14.37 4.77 -19.60
N PHE A 372 15.12 3.75 -19.99
CA PHE A 372 16.06 3.75 -21.11
C PHE A 372 15.39 3.24 -22.38
N VAL A 373 15.87 3.71 -23.54
CA VAL A 373 15.43 3.21 -24.86
C VAL A 373 16.52 2.32 -25.45
N LEU A 374 16.19 1.05 -25.68
CA LEU A 374 17.11 0.02 -26.18
C LEU A 374 17.24 -0.01 -27.72
N ALA A 375 16.61 0.92 -28.43
CA ALA A 375 16.67 0.96 -29.89
C ALA A 375 18.11 1.18 -30.39
N ASN A 376 18.50 0.43 -31.43
CA ASN A 376 19.82 0.48 -32.09
C ASN A 376 21.02 -0.03 -31.28
N GLN A 377 20.79 -0.89 -30.27
CA GLN A 377 21.85 -1.40 -29.39
C GLN A 377 22.60 -2.65 -29.93
N GLY A 378 22.62 -2.86 -31.25
CA GLY A 378 23.41 -3.93 -31.90
C GLY A 378 23.08 -5.35 -31.43
N ASP A 379 24.12 -6.18 -31.27
CA ASP A 379 24.01 -7.59 -30.85
C ASP A 379 23.99 -7.75 -29.31
N LEU A 380 23.66 -6.71 -28.55
CA LEU A 380 23.58 -6.77 -27.09
C LEU A 380 22.37 -7.60 -26.64
N VAL A 381 22.60 -8.58 -25.77
CA VAL A 381 21.58 -9.54 -25.32
C VAL A 381 21.30 -9.47 -23.82
N ARG A 382 22.27 -9.00 -23.04
CA ARG A 382 22.19 -8.86 -21.58
C ARG A 382 22.34 -7.41 -21.19
N TYR A 383 21.52 -6.98 -20.24
CA TYR A 383 21.52 -5.64 -19.69
C TYR A 383 21.57 -5.68 -18.17
N ARG A 384 22.12 -4.63 -17.57
CA ARG A 384 21.99 -4.32 -16.15
C ARG A 384 22.00 -2.83 -15.94
N VAL A 385 21.47 -2.37 -14.81
CA VAL A 385 21.48 -0.96 -14.46
C VAL A 385 22.27 -0.74 -13.17
N ALA A 386 23.22 0.17 -13.21
CA ALA A 386 23.99 0.60 -12.06
C ALA A 386 23.34 1.83 -11.40
N ALA A 387 23.22 1.81 -10.08
CA ALA A 387 22.81 2.96 -9.28
C ALA A 387 24.02 3.86 -8.99
N LEU A 388 23.88 5.16 -9.29
CA LEU A 388 24.92 6.16 -9.09
C LEU A 388 24.61 7.04 -7.86
N ASN A 389 25.64 7.34 -7.07
CA ASN A 389 25.54 8.25 -5.92
C ASN A 389 25.68 9.75 -6.32
N GLU A 390 25.70 10.66 -5.34
CA GLU A 390 25.84 12.11 -5.61
C GLU A 390 27.12 12.48 -6.37
N GLU A 391 28.19 11.71 -6.19
CA GLU A 391 29.47 11.84 -6.91
C GLU A 391 29.48 11.12 -8.28
N LEU A 392 28.33 10.61 -8.73
CA LEU A 392 28.16 9.80 -9.95
C LEU A 392 29.00 8.51 -9.97
N GLN A 393 29.28 7.96 -8.79
CA GLN A 393 29.98 6.68 -8.64
C GLN A 393 28.97 5.54 -8.48
N VAL A 394 29.25 4.41 -9.13
CA VAL A 394 28.46 3.19 -8.99
C VAL A 394 28.62 2.63 -7.57
N PHE A 395 27.50 2.32 -6.92
CA PHE A 395 27.51 1.67 -5.60
C PHE A 395 26.63 0.42 -5.51
N GLN A 396 25.77 0.16 -6.49
CA GLN A 396 24.98 -1.06 -6.59
C GLN A 396 24.56 -1.34 -8.03
N TYR A 397 24.36 -2.61 -8.37
CA TYR A 397 23.78 -3.06 -9.64
C TYR A 397 22.42 -3.71 -9.42
N SER A 398 21.53 -3.59 -10.42
CA SER A 398 20.37 -4.45 -10.57
C SER A 398 20.80 -5.91 -10.78
N ASP A 399 19.83 -6.82 -10.74
CA ASP A 399 20.03 -8.13 -11.36
C ASP A 399 20.18 -7.96 -12.89
N GLU A 400 20.85 -8.93 -13.51
CA GLU A 400 21.00 -8.97 -14.97
C GLU A 400 19.67 -9.37 -15.61
N ILE A 401 19.31 -8.70 -16.71
CA ILE A 401 18.11 -8.99 -17.47
C ILE A 401 18.46 -9.21 -18.94
N GLU A 402 17.93 -10.29 -19.49
CA GLU A 402 18.07 -10.60 -20.92
C GLU A 402 16.91 -9.99 -21.70
N LYS A 403 17.20 -9.50 -22.90
CA LYS A 403 16.14 -9.06 -23.82
C LYS A 403 15.38 -10.29 -24.29
N SER A 404 14.14 -10.46 -23.82
CA SER A 404 13.24 -11.50 -24.30
C SER A 404 13.03 -11.34 -25.81
N ILE A 405 12.89 -12.45 -26.52
CA ILE A 405 12.65 -12.43 -27.96
C ILE A 405 11.30 -11.75 -28.20
N SER A 406 11.34 -10.60 -28.87
CA SER A 406 10.17 -9.74 -29.11
C SER A 406 9.70 -9.73 -30.57
N SER A 407 10.40 -10.46 -31.45
CA SER A 407 10.00 -10.64 -32.85
C SER A 407 10.40 -12.01 -33.41
N GLU A 408 9.72 -12.43 -34.47
CA GLU A 408 10.03 -13.67 -35.20
C GLU A 408 11.43 -13.65 -35.81
N ASP A 409 11.87 -12.49 -36.31
CA ASP A 409 13.21 -12.33 -36.86
C ASP A 409 14.29 -12.56 -35.81
N GLN A 410 14.10 -12.03 -34.59
CA GLN A 410 15.01 -12.26 -33.46
C GLN A 410 15.04 -13.75 -33.08
N PHE A 411 13.89 -14.43 -33.06
CA PHE A 411 13.81 -15.87 -32.82
C PHE A 411 14.61 -16.66 -33.86
N HIS A 412 14.35 -16.43 -35.14
CA HIS A 412 15.02 -17.13 -36.22
C HIS A 412 16.52 -16.82 -36.27
N GLN A 413 16.94 -15.59 -35.94
CA GLN A 413 18.34 -15.22 -35.87
C GLN A 413 19.05 -15.91 -34.71
N ALA A 414 18.45 -15.94 -33.50
CA ALA A 414 19.00 -16.63 -32.33
C ALA A 414 19.13 -18.15 -32.56
N VAL A 415 18.15 -18.76 -33.23
CA VAL A 415 18.20 -20.19 -33.60
C VAL A 415 19.29 -20.45 -34.65
N LYS A 416 19.46 -19.56 -35.64
CA LYS A 416 20.49 -19.70 -36.69
C LYS A 416 21.92 -19.45 -36.21
N SER A 417 22.12 -18.52 -35.27
CA SER A 417 23.45 -18.19 -34.73
C SER A 417 23.97 -19.24 -33.75
N THR A 418 23.09 -20.08 -33.20
CA THR A 418 23.47 -21.15 -32.27
C THR A 418 24.13 -22.31 -33.03
N PRO A 419 25.32 -22.80 -32.62
CA PRO A 419 25.97 -23.95 -33.23
C PRO A 419 25.06 -25.18 -33.23
N SER A 420 25.07 -25.98 -34.31
CA SER A 420 24.24 -27.18 -34.43
C SER A 420 24.52 -28.25 -33.36
N SER A 421 25.70 -28.20 -32.72
CA SER A 421 26.09 -29.03 -31.58
C SER A 421 25.48 -28.61 -30.24
N SER A 422 24.98 -27.38 -30.12
CA SER A 422 24.44 -26.83 -28.89
C SER A 422 22.96 -27.17 -28.70
N LEU A 423 22.50 -27.16 -27.45
CA LEU A 423 21.09 -27.27 -27.12
C LEU A 423 20.48 -25.87 -27.01
N ILE A 424 19.32 -25.63 -27.60
CA ILE A 424 18.51 -24.44 -27.38
C ILE A 424 17.34 -24.83 -26.49
N VAL A 425 17.12 -24.11 -25.40
CA VAL A 425 15.98 -24.29 -24.49
C VAL A 425 15.05 -23.11 -24.70
N VAL A 426 13.97 -23.32 -25.44
CA VAL A 426 12.95 -22.30 -25.70
C VAL A 426 11.88 -22.38 -24.62
N TYR A 427 11.71 -21.30 -23.87
CA TYR A 427 10.73 -21.16 -22.79
C TYR A 427 9.59 -20.25 -23.21
N PHE A 428 8.40 -20.81 -23.35
CA PHE A 428 7.17 -20.11 -23.66
C PHE A 428 6.43 -19.75 -22.37
N HIS A 429 6.16 -18.45 -22.21
CA HIS A 429 5.54 -17.90 -21.00
C HIS A 429 4.52 -16.81 -21.33
N THR A 430 3.78 -16.40 -20.30
CA THR A 430 3.03 -15.14 -20.32
C THR A 430 3.28 -14.38 -19.01
N PRO A 431 3.37 -13.04 -19.01
CA PRO A 431 3.69 -12.27 -17.80
C PRO A 431 2.63 -12.38 -16.68
N TRP A 432 1.38 -12.66 -17.05
CA TRP A 432 0.24 -12.71 -16.12
C TRP A 432 0.03 -14.09 -15.49
N ALA A 433 0.72 -15.14 -15.94
CA ALA A 433 0.53 -16.50 -15.44
C ALA A 433 1.46 -16.78 -14.25
N ALA A 434 0.92 -16.88 -13.04
CA ALA A 434 1.69 -17.16 -11.82
C ALA A 434 2.60 -18.42 -11.92
N PRO A 435 2.21 -19.53 -12.59
CA PRO A 435 3.11 -20.67 -12.80
C PRO A 435 4.35 -20.34 -13.64
N CYS A 436 4.30 -19.31 -14.49
CA CYS A 436 5.44 -18.86 -15.29
C CYS A 436 6.49 -18.15 -14.42
N GLU A 437 6.09 -17.33 -13.46
CA GLU A 437 7.02 -16.63 -12.55
C GLU A 437 7.94 -17.61 -11.80
N GLN A 438 7.37 -18.70 -11.29
CA GLN A 438 8.13 -19.78 -10.65
C GLN A 438 9.09 -20.45 -11.64
N MET A 439 8.64 -20.72 -12.87
CA MET A 439 9.45 -21.37 -13.90
C MET A 439 10.60 -20.48 -14.38
N THR A 440 10.39 -19.18 -14.55
CA THR A 440 11.45 -18.21 -14.85
C THR A 440 12.57 -18.31 -13.83
N SER A 441 12.24 -18.30 -12.53
CA SER A 441 13.24 -18.41 -11.46
C SER A 441 14.05 -19.71 -11.55
N ILE A 442 13.40 -20.83 -11.88
CA ILE A 442 14.05 -22.14 -12.05
C ILE A 442 14.99 -22.14 -13.25
N LEU A 443 14.53 -21.60 -14.38
CA LEU A 443 15.29 -21.54 -15.63
C LEU A 443 16.50 -20.61 -15.53
N THR A 444 16.35 -19.45 -14.90
CA THR A 444 17.48 -18.53 -14.62
C THR A 444 18.52 -19.22 -13.74
N ALA A 445 18.09 -19.90 -12.67
CA ALA A 445 19.00 -20.65 -11.82
C ALA A 445 19.69 -21.80 -12.57
N LEU A 446 18.98 -22.49 -13.45
CA LEU A 446 19.53 -23.59 -14.25
C LEU A 446 20.52 -23.10 -15.30
N ALA A 447 20.19 -22.02 -16.03
CA ALA A 447 21.06 -21.39 -17.01
C ALA A 447 22.40 -20.99 -16.37
N SER A 448 22.38 -20.43 -15.15
CA SER A 448 23.58 -20.03 -14.42
C SER A 448 24.56 -21.19 -14.11
N THR A 449 24.12 -22.45 -14.20
CA THR A 449 24.99 -23.62 -13.97
C THR A 449 25.81 -24.03 -15.19
N TYR A 450 25.53 -23.47 -16.37
CA TYR A 450 26.25 -23.77 -17.62
C TYR A 450 27.17 -22.60 -18.00
N PRO A 451 28.50 -22.80 -18.07
CA PRO A 451 29.43 -21.72 -18.42
C PRO A 451 29.21 -21.25 -19.87
N SER A 452 29.05 -19.95 -20.10
CA SER A 452 28.83 -19.36 -21.43
C SER A 452 30.03 -19.54 -22.40
N ALA A 453 31.20 -19.95 -21.90
CA ALA A 453 32.43 -20.08 -22.67
C ALA A 453 32.61 -21.43 -23.39
N SER A 454 31.68 -22.39 -23.25
CA SER A 454 31.76 -23.67 -23.97
C SER A 454 30.90 -23.62 -25.24
N PRO A 455 31.42 -23.94 -26.43
CA PRO A 455 30.66 -23.98 -27.69
C PRO A 455 29.57 -25.08 -27.72
N SER A 456 29.42 -25.84 -26.64
CA SER A 456 28.39 -26.86 -26.42
C SER A 456 27.40 -26.51 -25.30
N SER A 457 27.52 -25.33 -24.67
CA SER A 457 26.62 -24.93 -23.60
C SER A 457 25.20 -24.68 -24.11
N PRO A 458 24.16 -25.04 -23.33
CA PRO A 458 22.78 -24.75 -23.69
C PRO A 458 22.51 -23.25 -23.72
N VAL A 459 21.80 -22.80 -24.75
CA VAL A 459 21.29 -21.43 -24.93
C VAL A 459 19.84 -21.40 -24.45
N PHE A 460 19.46 -20.45 -23.61
CA PHE A 460 18.09 -20.31 -23.11
C PHE A 460 17.42 -19.13 -23.79
N LEU A 461 16.24 -19.32 -24.38
CA LEU A 461 15.47 -18.29 -25.05
C LEU A 461 14.11 -18.15 -24.38
N SER A 462 13.68 -16.94 -24.03
CA SER A 462 12.37 -16.66 -23.46
C SER A 462 11.46 -16.04 -24.53
N VAL A 463 10.27 -16.60 -24.71
CA VAL A 463 9.29 -16.23 -25.73
C VAL A 463 7.93 -15.99 -25.06
N ASN A 464 7.37 -14.79 -25.25
CA ASN A 464 6.00 -14.53 -24.83
C ASN A 464 5.03 -15.21 -25.80
N ALA A 465 4.31 -16.22 -25.33
CA ALA A 465 3.47 -17.06 -26.17
C ALA A 465 2.26 -16.34 -26.76
N GLU A 466 1.82 -15.23 -26.14
CA GLU A 466 0.70 -14.42 -26.65
C GLU A 466 1.14 -13.39 -27.69
N GLU A 467 2.34 -12.84 -27.55
CA GLU A 467 2.87 -11.82 -28.46
C GLU A 467 3.47 -12.43 -29.73
N LEU A 468 3.95 -13.68 -29.65
CA LEU A 468 4.55 -14.42 -30.76
C LEU A 468 3.76 -15.71 -31.06
N PRO A 469 2.52 -15.59 -31.58
CA PRO A 469 1.64 -16.74 -31.80
C PRO A 469 2.13 -17.69 -32.90
N GLU A 470 2.78 -17.20 -33.96
CA GLU A 470 3.28 -18.06 -35.03
C GLU A 470 4.42 -18.98 -34.53
N ILE A 471 5.32 -18.44 -33.71
CA ILE A 471 6.36 -19.25 -33.06
C ILE A 471 5.71 -20.25 -32.11
N SER A 472 4.74 -19.81 -31.29
CA SER A 472 4.04 -20.70 -30.36
C SER A 472 3.31 -21.84 -31.07
N GLU A 473 2.70 -21.57 -32.22
CA GLU A 473 2.06 -22.57 -33.06
C GLU A 473 3.08 -23.55 -33.66
N SER A 474 4.25 -23.06 -34.10
CA SER A 474 5.32 -23.93 -34.65
C SER A 474 5.89 -24.94 -33.65
N PHE A 475 5.72 -24.69 -32.35
CA PHE A 475 6.12 -25.57 -31.25
C PHE A 475 4.96 -26.31 -30.58
N ASP A 476 3.75 -26.23 -31.15
CA ASP A 476 2.52 -26.83 -30.62
C ASP A 476 2.23 -26.42 -29.16
N VAL A 477 2.47 -25.15 -28.82
CA VAL A 477 2.29 -24.63 -27.44
C VAL A 477 0.80 -24.50 -27.12
N THR A 478 0.29 -25.38 -26.25
CA THR A 478 -1.13 -25.40 -25.85
C THR A 478 -1.41 -24.81 -24.46
N ALA A 479 -0.38 -24.66 -23.64
CA ALA A 479 -0.45 -24.13 -22.28
C ALA A 479 0.92 -23.58 -21.88
N VAL A 480 0.97 -22.55 -21.02
CA VAL A 480 2.21 -22.02 -20.44
C VAL A 480 2.25 -22.29 -18.92
N PRO A 481 3.42 -22.50 -18.30
CA PRO A 481 4.76 -22.55 -18.90
C PRO A 481 4.97 -23.78 -19.79
N PHE A 482 5.66 -23.59 -20.91
CA PHE A 482 6.04 -24.67 -21.82
C PHE A 482 7.49 -24.52 -22.26
N LEU A 483 8.22 -25.64 -22.31
CA LEU A 483 9.61 -25.66 -22.73
C LEU A 483 9.77 -26.58 -23.93
N ALA A 484 10.50 -26.11 -24.94
CA ALA A 484 10.96 -26.90 -26.06
C ALA A 484 12.49 -26.95 -26.09
N LEU A 485 13.04 -28.15 -26.03
CA LEU A 485 14.47 -28.39 -26.19
C LEU A 485 14.73 -28.66 -27.66
N VAL A 486 15.59 -27.87 -28.29
CA VAL A 486 15.86 -27.90 -29.73
C VAL A 486 17.35 -28.15 -29.97
N ARG A 487 17.66 -29.07 -30.88
CA ARG A 487 19.01 -29.29 -31.39
C ARG A 487 18.96 -29.54 -32.89
N ASP A 488 19.88 -28.94 -33.63
CA ASP A 488 19.94 -29.06 -35.10
C ASP A 488 18.58 -28.72 -35.76
N GLY A 489 17.92 -27.67 -35.26
CA GLY A 489 16.61 -27.22 -35.74
C GLY A 489 15.44 -28.17 -35.47
N LYS A 490 15.64 -29.23 -34.68
CA LYS A 490 14.59 -30.20 -34.32
C LYS A 490 14.32 -30.21 -32.83
N THR A 491 13.05 -30.23 -32.46
CA THR A 491 12.62 -30.42 -31.08
C THR A 491 12.97 -31.83 -30.62
N VAL A 492 13.85 -31.94 -29.63
CA VAL A 492 14.31 -33.21 -29.05
C VAL A 492 13.49 -33.65 -27.84
N GLU A 493 12.95 -32.70 -27.07
CA GLU A 493 12.06 -32.95 -25.94
C GLU A 493 11.18 -31.71 -25.69
N THR A 494 9.95 -31.90 -25.22
CA THR A 494 9.09 -30.82 -24.72
C THR A 494 8.64 -31.11 -23.31
N VAL A 495 8.48 -30.06 -22.50
CA VAL A 495 8.00 -30.16 -21.13
C VAL A 495 6.91 -29.11 -20.93
N SER A 496 5.69 -29.57 -20.62
CA SER A 496 4.55 -28.71 -20.30
C SER A 496 4.29 -28.70 -18.80
N GLY A 497 3.99 -27.52 -18.25
CA GLY A 497 3.66 -27.32 -16.83
C GLY A 497 4.85 -26.89 -15.98
N SER A 498 4.58 -26.65 -14.68
CA SER A 498 5.51 -26.00 -13.74
C SER A 498 6.41 -26.96 -12.94
N ASP A 499 6.54 -28.22 -13.36
CA ASP A 499 7.34 -29.22 -12.65
C ASP A 499 8.85 -29.00 -12.83
N ALA A 500 9.46 -28.37 -11.84
CA ALA A 500 10.89 -28.03 -11.80
C ALA A 500 11.81 -29.25 -11.99
N ALA A 501 11.44 -30.41 -11.44
CA ALA A 501 12.27 -31.61 -11.50
C ALA A 501 12.30 -32.19 -12.91
N LYS A 502 11.16 -32.18 -13.60
CA LYS A 502 11.07 -32.60 -15.01
C LYS A 502 11.86 -31.69 -15.93
N VAL A 503 11.71 -30.37 -15.77
CA VAL A 503 12.46 -29.38 -16.55
C VAL A 503 13.96 -29.56 -16.39
N ARG A 504 14.43 -29.62 -15.15
CA ARG A 504 15.86 -29.80 -14.85
C ARG A 504 16.39 -31.10 -15.45
N ALA A 505 15.68 -32.21 -15.27
CA ALA A 505 16.09 -33.50 -15.80
C ALA A 505 16.15 -33.52 -17.33
N ALA A 506 15.21 -32.85 -18.02
CA ALA A 506 15.22 -32.72 -19.48
C ALA A 506 16.45 -31.96 -19.98
N VAL A 507 16.72 -30.78 -19.39
CA VAL A 507 17.87 -29.96 -19.77
C VAL A 507 19.19 -30.69 -19.49
N GLU A 508 19.38 -31.28 -18.30
CA GLU A 508 20.60 -32.01 -17.95
C GLU A 508 20.85 -33.22 -18.87
N ARG A 509 19.79 -33.95 -19.24
CA ARG A 509 19.85 -35.11 -20.13
C ARG A 509 20.37 -34.73 -21.52
N HIS A 510 19.87 -33.62 -22.07
CA HIS A 510 20.22 -33.20 -23.42
C HIS A 510 21.47 -32.31 -23.47
N ALA A 511 21.79 -31.59 -22.40
CA ALA A 511 23.04 -30.82 -22.29
C ALA A 511 24.28 -31.73 -22.21
N SER A 512 24.16 -32.93 -21.62
CA SER A 512 25.29 -33.85 -21.41
C SER A 512 25.63 -34.78 -22.60
N ALA A 513 24.83 -34.74 -23.68
CA ALA A 513 24.92 -35.71 -24.78
C ALA A 513 26.17 -35.57 -25.69
N SER A 514 27.19 -34.79 -25.30
CA SER A 514 28.50 -34.76 -25.96
C SER A 514 29.69 -35.15 -25.06
N SER A 515 29.50 -35.54 -23.79
CA SER A 515 30.62 -35.97 -22.94
C SER A 515 30.27 -37.11 -21.97
N SER A 516 30.55 -38.34 -22.39
CA SER A 516 30.64 -39.49 -21.49
C SER A 516 31.99 -39.47 -20.76
N THR A 517 32.14 -38.70 -19.68
CA THR A 517 33.09 -38.96 -18.57
C THR A 517 33.00 -37.87 -17.50
N GLY A 518 32.70 -38.26 -16.25
CA GLY A 518 33.00 -37.46 -15.04
C GLY A 518 31.80 -37.08 -14.17
N LYS A 519 31.23 -38.05 -13.44
CA LYS A 519 30.30 -37.75 -12.32
C LYS A 519 31.07 -37.05 -11.20
N ALA A 520 30.76 -35.78 -10.95
CA ALA A 520 30.94 -35.17 -9.63
C ALA A 520 29.59 -35.17 -8.90
N ALA A 521 29.51 -35.94 -7.81
CA ALA A 521 28.49 -35.80 -6.76
C ALA A 521 28.98 -34.66 -5.81
N ILE A 522 28.21 -33.89 -5.02
CA ILE A 522 27.02 -34.10 -4.16
C ILE A 522 26.45 -32.70 -3.76
N ALA A 523 25.13 -32.56 -3.51
CA ALA A 523 24.55 -31.92 -2.30
C ALA A 523 23.06 -32.34 -2.15
N PRO A 524 22.57 -32.70 -0.94
CA PRO A 524 21.25 -33.31 -0.74
C PRO A 524 20.10 -32.30 -0.72
N GLN A 525 18.89 -32.80 -0.97
CA GLN A 525 17.65 -32.06 -0.97
C GLN A 525 17.31 -31.45 0.41
N LEU A 526 16.94 -30.17 0.42
CA LEU A 526 16.25 -29.55 1.54
C LEU A 526 14.78 -30.03 1.53
N ASN A 527 14.45 -30.95 2.44
CA ASN A 527 13.07 -31.35 2.69
C ASN A 527 12.31 -30.21 3.39
N VAL A 528 11.31 -29.65 2.71
CA VAL A 528 10.30 -28.77 3.32
C VAL A 528 9.06 -29.62 3.60
N THR A 529 8.81 -29.91 4.87
CA THR A 529 7.54 -30.49 5.34
C THR A 529 6.44 -29.42 5.38
N PRO A 530 5.27 -29.64 4.76
CA PRO A 530 4.12 -28.75 4.93
C PRO A 530 3.57 -28.81 6.37
N ARG A 531 3.27 -27.64 6.94
CA ARG A 531 2.62 -27.50 8.26
C ARG A 531 1.12 -27.90 8.14
N PRO A 532 0.52 -28.63 9.09
CA PRO A 532 -0.88 -29.04 9.03
C PRO A 532 -1.84 -27.85 9.19
N ALA A 533 -2.94 -27.87 8.43
CA ALA A 533 -4.05 -26.95 8.56
C ALA A 533 -4.89 -27.30 9.81
N THR A 534 -5.09 -26.32 10.69
CA THR A 534 -6.09 -26.39 11.77
C THR A 534 -7.25 -25.46 11.44
N GLU A 535 -8.35 -26.10 11.07
CA GLU A 535 -9.76 -25.82 11.39
C GLU A 535 -10.11 -24.40 11.90
N SER A 536 -10.88 -23.66 11.09
CA SER A 536 -11.69 -22.53 11.54
C SER A 536 -13.16 -22.91 11.44
N SER A 537 -13.79 -23.20 12.58
CA SER A 537 -15.22 -23.44 12.72
C SER A 537 -16.03 -22.14 12.56
N ALA A 538 -17.07 -22.21 11.75
CA ALA A 538 -18.12 -21.21 11.60
C ALA A 538 -18.95 -21.01 12.89
N ALA A 539 -19.44 -19.79 13.10
CA ALA A 539 -20.81 -19.50 13.58
C ALA A 539 -21.08 -17.98 13.57
N ALA A 540 -21.78 -17.50 12.54
CA ALA A 540 -22.46 -16.21 12.56
C ALA A 540 -23.97 -16.48 12.64
N THR A 541 -24.57 -16.16 13.78
CA THR A 541 -26.02 -16.11 14.01
C THR A 541 -26.57 -14.74 13.62
N ALA A 542 -27.55 -14.72 12.71
CA ALA A 542 -28.44 -13.58 12.44
C ALA A 542 -29.38 -13.29 13.62
N PRO A 543 -30.05 -12.12 13.67
CA PRO A 543 -31.51 -12.10 13.42
C PRO A 543 -31.99 -10.75 12.75
N PRO A 544 -33.30 -10.43 12.64
CA PRO A 544 -34.07 -10.50 11.39
C PRO A 544 -34.61 -9.14 10.88
N THR A 545 -35.14 -9.16 9.66
CA THR A 545 -35.86 -8.06 8.98
C THR A 545 -37.31 -7.91 9.44
N THR A 546 -37.82 -6.67 9.54
CA THR A 546 -39.25 -6.36 9.32
C THR A 546 -39.47 -4.94 8.74
N ASN A 547 -40.43 -4.87 7.82
CA ASN A 547 -40.85 -3.79 6.89
C ASN A 547 -41.54 -2.56 7.51
N GLY A 548 -41.57 -1.44 6.76
CA GLY A 548 -42.70 -0.48 6.78
C GLY A 548 -42.46 1.01 6.47
N GLN A 549 -42.35 1.37 5.17
CA GLN A 549 -42.74 2.62 4.46
C GLN A 549 -43.01 3.96 5.22
N LYS A 550 -42.44 5.11 4.77
CA LYS A 550 -42.94 6.02 3.68
C LYS A 550 -42.05 7.29 3.48
N VAL A 551 -41.85 7.65 2.21
CA VAL A 551 -41.08 8.76 1.54
C VAL A 551 -41.91 10.09 1.57
N PRO A 552 -41.47 11.36 1.23
CA PRO A 552 -40.42 11.86 0.29
C PRO A 552 -39.57 13.08 0.77
N ASN A 553 -38.53 13.65 0.14
CA ASN A 553 -38.02 13.87 -1.24
C ASN A 553 -36.50 14.21 -1.06
N GLY A 554 -35.49 13.85 -1.89
CA GLY A 554 -35.26 14.18 -3.29
C GLY A 554 -33.77 14.53 -3.54
N SER A 555 -32.97 13.59 -4.07
CA SER A 555 -31.69 13.83 -4.80
C SER A 555 -31.29 12.56 -5.58
N GLY A 556 -32.05 12.23 -6.63
CA GLY A 556 -31.85 11.05 -7.48
C GLY A 556 -31.17 11.42 -8.79
N ALA A 557 -29.95 10.92 -9.01
CA ALA A 557 -29.33 10.80 -10.33
C ALA A 557 -28.18 9.76 -10.35
N ALA A 558 -27.40 9.63 -9.27
CA ALA A 558 -26.27 8.69 -9.24
C ALA A 558 -26.58 7.33 -8.55
N SER A 559 -27.57 7.27 -7.66
CA SER A 559 -28.01 6.00 -7.03
C SER A 559 -28.79 5.12 -8.01
N ASN A 560 -29.67 5.76 -8.80
CA ASN A 560 -30.52 5.08 -9.76
C ASN A 560 -29.72 4.26 -10.77
N SER A 561 -28.58 4.75 -11.27
CA SER A 561 -27.84 4.01 -12.31
C SER A 561 -27.23 2.71 -11.80
N LYS A 562 -26.73 2.66 -10.55
CA LYS A 562 -26.14 1.43 -9.99
C LYS A 562 -27.22 0.42 -9.58
N GLU A 563 -28.33 0.89 -9.02
CA GLU A 563 -29.49 0.06 -8.66
C GLU A 563 -30.21 -0.48 -9.90
N GLU A 564 -30.37 0.35 -10.95
CA GLU A 564 -30.90 -0.05 -12.26
C GLU A 564 -29.96 -1.03 -12.98
N LEU A 565 -28.64 -0.82 -12.93
CA LEU A 565 -27.66 -1.75 -13.50
C LEU A 565 -27.71 -3.09 -12.77
N HIS A 566 -27.72 -3.10 -11.43
CA HIS A 566 -27.83 -4.34 -10.65
C HIS A 566 -29.14 -5.09 -10.94
N ALA A 567 -30.26 -4.39 -11.09
CA ALA A 567 -31.54 -4.99 -11.51
C ALA A 567 -31.48 -5.55 -12.94
N ARG A 568 -30.81 -4.85 -13.86
CA ARG A 568 -30.57 -5.30 -15.24
C ARG A 568 -29.71 -6.56 -15.26
N LEU A 569 -28.65 -6.63 -14.48
CA LEU A 569 -27.77 -7.81 -14.35
C LEU A 569 -28.52 -9.01 -13.77
N ALA A 570 -29.29 -8.81 -12.70
CA ALA A 570 -30.11 -9.86 -12.09
C ALA A 570 -31.17 -10.43 -13.05
N SER A 571 -31.67 -9.61 -13.98
CA SER A 571 -32.55 -10.05 -15.06
C SER A 571 -31.79 -10.82 -16.14
N LEU A 572 -30.62 -10.31 -16.58
CA LEU A 572 -29.81 -10.92 -17.63
C LEU A 572 -29.32 -12.32 -17.28
N VAL A 573 -28.86 -12.56 -16.04
CA VAL A 573 -28.40 -13.90 -15.62
C VAL A 573 -29.53 -14.93 -15.55
N LYS A 574 -30.79 -14.48 -15.48
CA LYS A 574 -32.00 -15.33 -15.45
C LYS A 574 -32.72 -15.41 -16.80
N ALA A 575 -32.18 -14.80 -17.85
CA ALA A 575 -32.85 -14.72 -19.15
C ALA A 575 -33.00 -16.09 -19.85
N ALA A 576 -32.17 -17.07 -19.49
CA ALA A 576 -32.31 -18.47 -19.89
C ALA A 576 -31.87 -19.41 -18.76
N PRO A 577 -32.33 -20.68 -18.74
CA PRO A 577 -31.89 -21.68 -17.75
C PRO A 577 -30.38 -21.90 -17.73
N VAL A 578 -29.73 -21.78 -18.89
CA VAL A 578 -28.28 -21.72 -19.03
C VAL A 578 -27.93 -20.42 -19.77
N MET A 579 -27.20 -19.51 -19.13
CA MET A 579 -26.80 -18.22 -19.70
C MET A 579 -25.27 -18.10 -19.77
N LEU A 580 -24.76 -17.84 -20.97
CA LEU A 580 -23.33 -17.69 -21.24
C LEU A 580 -22.96 -16.24 -21.54
N PHE A 581 -22.15 -15.63 -20.68
CA PHE A 581 -21.54 -14.32 -20.94
C PHE A 581 -20.15 -14.53 -21.55
N MET A 582 -19.95 -14.10 -22.80
CA MET A 582 -18.76 -14.43 -23.57
C MET A 582 -18.24 -13.26 -24.42
N LYS A 583 -16.96 -13.33 -24.78
CA LYS A 583 -16.34 -12.45 -25.78
C LYS A 583 -16.68 -12.93 -27.19
N GLY A 584 -17.50 -12.16 -27.92
CA GLY A 584 -18.01 -12.51 -29.25
C GLY A 584 -19.36 -13.20 -29.21
N THR A 585 -19.70 -13.98 -30.24
CA THR A 585 -20.96 -14.76 -30.31
C THR A 585 -20.66 -16.26 -30.43
N PRO A 586 -21.61 -17.16 -30.15
CA PRO A 586 -21.38 -18.60 -30.30
C PRO A 586 -20.92 -19.02 -31.71
N ASN A 587 -21.32 -18.26 -32.74
CA ASN A 587 -20.91 -18.52 -34.12
C ASN A 587 -19.58 -17.85 -34.50
N ALA A 588 -19.16 -16.82 -33.75
CA ALA A 588 -17.91 -16.10 -33.94
C ALA A 588 -17.27 -15.73 -32.58
N PRO A 589 -16.72 -16.71 -31.84
CA PRO A 589 -16.09 -16.46 -30.54
C PRO A 589 -14.73 -15.77 -30.73
N GLN A 590 -14.53 -14.65 -30.03
CA GLN A 590 -13.34 -13.79 -30.12
C GLN A 590 -12.33 -14.05 -28.99
N CYS A 591 -12.44 -15.18 -28.31
CA CYS A 591 -11.55 -15.62 -27.25
C CYS A 591 -11.49 -17.15 -27.22
N GLY A 592 -10.31 -17.73 -27.04
CA GLY A 592 -10.10 -19.19 -27.01
C GLY A 592 -10.93 -19.89 -25.94
N PHE A 593 -11.03 -19.31 -24.74
CA PHE A 593 -11.85 -19.84 -23.64
C PHE A 593 -13.35 -19.82 -23.98
N SER A 594 -13.84 -18.73 -24.55
CA SER A 594 -15.23 -18.63 -25.03
C SER A 594 -15.53 -19.68 -26.11
N ARG A 595 -14.58 -19.91 -27.03
CA ARG A 595 -14.71 -20.90 -28.11
C ARG A 595 -14.82 -22.32 -27.56
N GLN A 596 -13.99 -22.66 -26.58
CA GLN A 596 -13.99 -23.98 -25.95
C GLN A 596 -15.27 -24.23 -25.14
N LEU A 597 -15.74 -23.25 -24.37
CA LEU A 597 -16.97 -23.40 -23.59
C LEU A 597 -18.21 -23.56 -24.49
N VAL A 598 -18.29 -22.81 -25.59
CA VAL A 598 -19.30 -23.00 -26.64
C VAL A 598 -19.21 -24.40 -27.24
N GLY A 599 -18.00 -24.93 -27.44
CA GLY A 599 -17.75 -26.28 -27.91
C GLY A 599 -18.35 -27.34 -26.97
N ILE A 600 -18.05 -27.25 -25.68
CA ILE A 600 -18.58 -28.15 -24.63
C ILE A 600 -20.11 -28.13 -24.61
N LEU A 601 -20.73 -26.94 -24.61
CA LEU A 601 -22.18 -26.82 -24.59
C LEU A 601 -22.84 -27.41 -25.84
N ARG A 602 -22.20 -27.28 -27.01
CA ARG A 602 -22.67 -27.88 -28.27
C ARG A 602 -22.54 -29.40 -28.27
N GLU A 603 -21.40 -29.91 -27.85
CA GLU A 603 -21.13 -31.36 -27.77
C GLU A 603 -22.14 -32.05 -26.85
N ARG A 604 -22.48 -31.41 -25.72
CA ARG A 604 -23.46 -31.90 -24.75
C ARG A 604 -24.91 -31.53 -25.09
N GLN A 605 -25.17 -30.93 -26.26
CA GLN A 605 -26.51 -30.56 -26.73
C GLN A 605 -27.32 -29.69 -25.73
N VAL A 606 -26.64 -28.82 -25.01
CA VAL A 606 -27.24 -27.93 -24.02
C VAL A 606 -27.92 -26.76 -24.73
N LYS A 607 -29.16 -26.46 -24.36
CA LYS A 607 -29.83 -25.21 -24.79
C LYS A 607 -29.41 -24.07 -23.88
N TYR A 608 -28.73 -23.06 -24.43
CA TYR A 608 -28.27 -21.88 -23.68
C TYR A 608 -28.58 -20.57 -24.41
N GLY A 609 -28.82 -19.51 -23.63
CA GLY A 609 -28.77 -18.13 -24.10
C GLY A 609 -27.35 -17.58 -23.98
N PHE A 610 -27.03 -16.53 -24.75
CA PHE A 610 -25.71 -15.89 -24.68
C PHE A 610 -25.81 -14.36 -24.65
N PHE A 611 -24.79 -13.72 -24.09
CA PHE A 611 -24.62 -12.27 -24.12
C PHE A 611 -23.17 -11.93 -24.50
N ASN A 612 -23.01 -11.07 -25.52
CA ASN A 612 -21.69 -10.60 -25.94
C ASN A 612 -21.25 -9.41 -25.07
N ILE A 613 -20.34 -9.67 -24.14
CA ILE A 613 -19.84 -8.64 -23.19
C ILE A 613 -18.99 -7.56 -23.85
N LEU A 614 -18.55 -7.75 -25.10
CA LEU A 614 -17.82 -6.72 -25.85
C LEU A 614 -18.74 -5.63 -26.41
N ALA A 615 -20.05 -5.85 -26.41
CA ALA A 615 -21.04 -4.90 -26.91
C ALA A 615 -21.54 -3.92 -25.83
N ASP A 616 -21.27 -4.19 -24.55
CA ASP A 616 -21.77 -3.39 -23.41
C ASP A 616 -20.76 -3.45 -22.25
N ASP A 617 -19.92 -2.42 -22.13
CA ASP A 617 -18.87 -2.34 -21.11
C ASP A 617 -19.45 -2.18 -19.69
N ASP A 618 -20.64 -1.60 -19.52
CA ASP A 618 -21.30 -1.47 -18.21
C ASP A 618 -21.74 -2.83 -17.68
N VAL A 619 -22.32 -3.66 -18.55
CA VAL A 619 -22.65 -5.06 -18.21
C VAL A 619 -21.37 -5.87 -17.96
N ARG A 620 -20.31 -5.64 -18.72
CA ARG A 620 -19.02 -6.33 -18.56
C ARG A 620 -18.36 -6.05 -17.21
N GLN A 621 -18.26 -4.78 -16.80
CA GLN A 621 -17.67 -4.43 -15.51
C GLN A 621 -18.63 -4.78 -14.38
N GLY A 622 -19.92 -4.49 -14.55
CA GLY A 622 -20.95 -4.79 -13.57
C GLY A 622 -21.07 -6.29 -13.25
N LEU A 623 -20.93 -7.19 -14.23
CA LEU A 623 -20.98 -8.64 -13.98
C LEU A 623 -19.85 -9.13 -13.08
N LYS A 624 -18.63 -8.59 -13.24
CA LYS A 624 -17.51 -8.98 -12.37
C LYS A 624 -17.75 -8.64 -10.91
N GLU A 625 -18.32 -7.45 -10.66
CA GLU A 625 -18.73 -7.02 -9.32
C GLU A 625 -19.94 -7.82 -8.81
N PHE A 626 -20.92 -8.10 -9.68
CA PHE A 626 -22.15 -8.81 -9.34
C PHE A 626 -21.92 -10.28 -8.97
N SER A 627 -20.93 -10.91 -9.60
CA SER A 627 -20.67 -12.35 -9.46
C SER A 627 -19.42 -12.68 -8.64
N ASP A 628 -18.69 -11.66 -8.20
CA ASP A 628 -17.38 -11.77 -7.55
C ASP A 628 -16.41 -12.66 -8.38
N TRP A 629 -16.49 -12.55 -9.72
CA TRP A 629 -15.72 -13.37 -10.66
C TRP A 629 -14.95 -12.50 -11.67
N PRO A 630 -13.60 -12.58 -11.73
CA PRO A 630 -12.80 -11.59 -12.44
C PRO A 630 -12.74 -11.77 -13.97
N THR A 631 -13.06 -12.96 -14.50
CA THR A 631 -12.79 -13.35 -15.89
C THR A 631 -14.05 -13.69 -16.71
N PHE A 632 -13.89 -13.81 -18.03
CA PHE A 632 -14.92 -14.31 -18.97
C PHE A 632 -14.30 -15.41 -19.84
N PRO A 633 -15.07 -16.43 -20.26
CA PRO A 633 -16.52 -16.53 -20.17
C PRO A 633 -17.05 -16.85 -18.76
N GLN A 634 -18.28 -16.41 -18.46
CA GLN A 634 -19.02 -16.79 -17.23
C GLN A 634 -20.27 -17.57 -17.61
N LEU A 635 -20.44 -18.76 -17.04
CA LEU A 635 -21.61 -19.60 -17.24
C LEU A 635 -22.52 -19.53 -16.02
N TYR A 636 -23.81 -19.32 -16.24
CA TYR A 636 -24.85 -19.33 -15.22
C TYR A 636 -25.86 -20.43 -15.48
N THR A 637 -26.33 -21.07 -14.41
CA THR A 637 -27.45 -22.01 -14.43
C THR A 637 -28.53 -21.53 -13.47
N ASN A 638 -29.76 -21.37 -13.96
CA ASN A 638 -30.91 -20.86 -13.18
C ASN A 638 -30.65 -19.53 -12.44
N GLY A 639 -29.76 -18.70 -12.98
CA GLY A 639 -29.36 -17.42 -12.39
C GLY A 639 -28.25 -17.48 -11.34
N GLU A 640 -27.71 -18.66 -11.07
CA GLU A 640 -26.54 -18.87 -10.20
C GLU A 640 -25.28 -19.05 -11.05
N LEU A 641 -24.15 -18.47 -10.60
CA LEU A 641 -22.87 -18.59 -11.30
C LEU A 641 -22.33 -20.01 -11.11
N VAL A 642 -22.04 -20.69 -12.22
CA VAL A 642 -21.26 -21.94 -12.23
C VAL A 642 -19.77 -21.62 -12.22
N GLY A 643 -19.33 -20.67 -13.05
CA GLY A 643 -17.94 -20.21 -13.09
C GLY A 643 -17.40 -20.03 -14.51
N GLY A 644 -16.07 -20.06 -14.63
CA GLY A 644 -15.32 -20.01 -15.88
C GLY A 644 -15.24 -21.36 -16.60
N LEU A 645 -14.46 -21.42 -17.69
CA LEU A 645 -14.26 -22.66 -18.46
C LEU A 645 -13.61 -23.78 -17.62
N ASP A 646 -12.66 -23.41 -16.77
CA ASP A 646 -11.94 -24.28 -15.84
C ASP A 646 -12.90 -24.97 -14.88
N ILE A 647 -13.76 -24.21 -14.19
CA ILE A 647 -14.75 -24.76 -13.26
C ILE A 647 -15.77 -25.64 -14.00
N VAL A 648 -16.24 -25.22 -15.18
CA VAL A 648 -17.18 -26.04 -15.96
C VAL A 648 -16.55 -27.37 -16.39
N ARG A 649 -15.24 -27.43 -16.61
CA ARG A 649 -14.54 -28.70 -16.90
C ARG A 649 -14.43 -29.56 -15.64
N GLU A 650 -14.08 -28.98 -14.50
CA GLU A 650 -14.00 -29.69 -13.22
C GLU A 650 -15.35 -30.27 -12.79
N GLU A 651 -16.43 -29.50 -12.95
CA GLU A 651 -17.82 -29.95 -12.72
C GLU A 651 -18.20 -31.12 -13.65
N LEU A 652 -17.73 -31.11 -14.90
CA LEU A 652 -17.99 -32.22 -15.84
C LEU A 652 -17.12 -33.46 -15.60
N GLU A 653 -15.92 -33.29 -15.06
CA GLU A 653 -15.05 -34.39 -14.66
C GLU A 653 -15.59 -35.09 -13.40
N SER A 654 -16.17 -34.32 -12.48
CA SER A 654 -16.78 -34.83 -11.25
C SER A 654 -18.19 -35.39 -11.45
N ASP A 655 -19.02 -34.74 -12.26
CA ASP A 655 -20.35 -35.19 -12.66
C ASP A 655 -20.52 -35.15 -14.20
N PRO A 656 -20.33 -36.29 -14.90
CA PRO A 656 -20.54 -36.37 -16.34
C PRO A 656 -21.97 -36.04 -16.79
N ASP A 657 -22.95 -36.10 -15.88
CA ASP A 657 -24.37 -35.83 -16.10
C ASP A 657 -24.77 -34.40 -15.68
N PHE A 658 -23.83 -33.53 -15.29
CA PHE A 658 -24.06 -32.16 -14.81
C PHE A 658 -25.04 -31.34 -15.70
N PHE A 659 -24.90 -31.44 -17.02
CA PHE A 659 -25.75 -30.71 -17.96
C PHE A 659 -27.05 -31.42 -18.36
N LYS A 660 -27.26 -32.67 -17.95
CA LYS A 660 -28.41 -33.50 -18.32
C LYS A 660 -29.76 -32.81 -18.13
N PRO A 661 -30.02 -32.05 -17.04
CA PRO A 661 -31.28 -31.31 -16.86
C PRO A 661 -31.53 -30.22 -17.91
N PHE A 662 -30.51 -29.80 -18.66
CA PHE A 662 -30.55 -28.72 -19.64
C PHE A 662 -30.35 -29.21 -21.09
N THR A 663 -30.28 -30.53 -21.28
CA THR A 663 -30.19 -31.16 -22.60
C THR A 663 -31.56 -31.24 -23.26
N ALA A 664 -31.60 -31.20 -24.59
CA ALA A 664 -32.84 -31.39 -25.33
C ALA A 664 -33.25 -32.88 -25.30
N GLU A 665 -34.29 -33.24 -24.53
CA GLU A 665 -34.94 -34.55 -24.71
C GLU A 665 -35.54 -34.64 -26.13
N LEU A 666 -35.18 -35.70 -26.85
CA LEU A 666 -35.90 -36.15 -28.04
C LEU A 666 -37.30 -36.58 -27.61
N SER A 667 -38.30 -35.73 -27.83
CA SER A 667 -39.70 -36.14 -27.81
C SER A 667 -39.92 -37.20 -28.90
N ALA A 668 -40.02 -38.46 -28.48
CA ALA A 668 -40.54 -39.56 -29.28
C ALA A 668 -42.06 -39.68 -29.06
N GLU A 669 -42.78 -39.96 -30.16
CA GLU A 669 -44.23 -40.24 -30.32
C GLU A 669 -45.15 -38.99 -30.28
N THR A 670 -45.92 -38.63 -31.32
CA THR A 670 -46.48 -39.36 -32.49
C THR A 670 -46.53 -38.47 -33.72
#